data_AF-W5LGZ3-F1
#
_entry.id   AF-W5LGZ3-F1
#
_cell.length_a   1.000
_cell.length_b   1.000
_cell.length_c   1.000
_cell.angle_alpha   90.00
_cell.angle_beta   90.00
_cell.angle_gamma   90.00
#
_symmetry.space_group_name_H-M   'P 1'
#
loop_
_entity.id
_entity.type
_entity.pdbx_description
1 polymer ?
#
loop_
_entity_poly.entity_id
_entity_poly.type
_entity_poly.pdbx_seq_one_letter_code
_entity_poly.pdbx_strand_id
1 'polypeptide(L)'
;MNLLISIVVLGLCHTLNYPTASGSVEEGLGRPFILDSIDEAKRLVDEAYLYSRQESLARVRKDTYIKPSDKLRLLKQPSRKTRSAVRAADYLEQTLRIIADKTRHAHKRSINATELISPNELRMIERLTGCAAQVQPPSCRTTPNVNKYRTANSVCNNRKNPLLGAANTPLASWLPTIYEDGISQPVGWNPGRLHNGVSLPLVRLVSNQILSMQDADAKGDSEYTHLVTFFGQWNDHDLSFTPFSPSIRSFSSGIDCDASCEQSEPCFPIRIPNGDPRISRNSCIPVFRSAPTCGSGNTAFMFGGTPNVRQQINSLTAFLDVGQLYGSDQGLARELRDLSNDKGRLLVNDRFQDNGRDLLPFTKVASNMCSTRNRILNTTGLPEVPCFIAGDVRVDENIALTSLHTLFMREHNRLADILRVLNPHWSSETLYQEARKIMGAYHQIIVIRDYLPHIVGPDAIKKLLGPYPGYNPNIDPSIANVFATAAYRFAHVTIQPLVFRVDENFENHPKFPSVPLYEAFFSPWRVVFEGGIDPLIRGLISRPAKLNQQNHMLVNALRERLFAFTSHIALDLASLNMQRSRDHGLQGYTAWRKFCNLSEPRNQAELATVLNNTDLARRLLEHYKTPANIDVWLAGIAEPFVPGGRVGPLFSCLIGTQFQKIRLGDRLWWENRGVFTKRQRDSLITMSLARIICDNTGLKKVPADPFRLKANKAEFVECSSIAEIDFTPWIDSGERQSQSAYSGNEVSQAFFFFFFFFFFFFFFFFFFFFFFFFFFFFFFFFFFFFFFFFFFFFFFFFFFFFFFFFFFFFFFFFFFFFFFFFFFFFFFFFFFFFFFFFFFFFFFFFFFFFFFFFFFFFFFFFFFFFFFFFFFFFFFFFFFFFFFFFFFFFFFFFFFFFFFFFFFFFFFFFFFFFFFFFFFFFFFFFFFFFFFFFFFFFFFFFFFFFFFFFFFFFFFFFFFFFFFFFFFFFFFFFFFFFFFFFFFFFFFFFFFFFFFFFFFFFFFFFFFFFFFFFFFFFFFFFFFFFFFFFFFFFFFFFFFFFFFFFFFFFFFFFFFFFFFFFFFFFFFFFFFFFFFFFFFFFFFFFFFFFFFFFFFFFFFFFFFFFFFFFFFFFFFFFFFFFFFFFFFFFFFFFFFFFFFFFFFFFFFFFFFFFFFFFFFFFFFFFFFFFFFFFFFFFFFFFFFFFFYQPQKPQVNRSPDKIIFLDEVYQKLLRSLLILSEDHLLFIIIYLFRPFVAFVFYLS
;
A
#
# COMPACT_ATOMS: atom_id res chain seq x y z
N MET A 1 -61.35 23.01 -43.01
CA MET A 1 -60.65 24.28 -42.72
C MET A 1 -59.38 24.10 -41.88
N ASN A 2 -59.34 23.24 -40.84
CA ASN A 2 -58.15 23.10 -39.99
C ASN A 2 -57.01 22.19 -40.53
N LEU A 3 -57.19 21.51 -41.66
CA LEU A 3 -56.11 20.73 -42.30
C LEU A 3 -55.21 21.58 -43.22
N LEU A 4 -55.72 22.72 -43.73
CA LEU A 4 -54.99 23.58 -44.66
C LEU A 4 -53.92 24.44 -43.95
N ILE A 5 -54.18 24.82 -42.70
CA ILE A 5 -53.26 25.65 -41.90
C ILE A 5 -52.01 24.84 -41.49
N SER A 6 -52.18 23.56 -41.15
CA SER A 6 -51.06 22.68 -40.77
C SER A 6 -50.10 22.36 -41.93
N ILE A 7 -50.57 22.37 -43.17
CA ILE A 7 -49.73 22.09 -44.36
C ILE A 7 -48.93 23.33 -44.78
N VAL A 8 -49.50 24.54 -44.65
CA VAL A 8 -48.79 25.79 -44.97
C VAL A 8 -47.62 26.05 -44.00
N VAL A 9 -47.76 25.70 -42.72
CA VAL A 9 -46.68 25.85 -41.72
C VAL A 9 -45.53 24.85 -41.94
N LEU A 10 -45.81 23.65 -42.46
CA LEU A 10 -44.77 22.65 -42.78
C LEU A 10 -44.11 22.88 -44.15
N GLY A 11 -44.75 23.61 -45.07
CA GLY A 11 -44.22 23.89 -46.40
C GLY A 11 -43.21 25.05 -46.48
N LEU A 12 -43.16 25.94 -45.49
CA LEU A 12 -42.36 27.18 -45.54
C LEU A 12 -40.91 27.05 -45.00
N CYS A 13 -40.50 25.86 -44.56
CA CYS A 13 -39.12 25.62 -44.05
C CYS A 13 -38.20 24.85 -45.02
N HIS A 14 -38.61 24.61 -46.27
CA HIS A 14 -37.73 24.02 -47.29
C HIS A 14 -37.70 24.86 -48.58
N THR A 15 -36.50 24.99 -49.14
CA THR A 15 -36.16 25.53 -50.48
C THR A 15 -36.21 27.06 -50.71
N LEU A 16 -35.30 27.80 -50.06
CA LEU A 16 -34.59 28.92 -50.71
C LEU A 16 -33.09 28.88 -50.40
N ASN A 17 -32.35 28.25 -51.32
CA ASN A 17 -30.89 28.34 -51.54
C ASN A 17 -30.72 28.89 -52.97
N TYR A 18 -29.67 29.60 -53.39
CA TYR A 18 -28.37 30.04 -52.85
C TYR A 18 -27.93 31.23 -53.75
N PRO A 19 -26.75 31.88 -53.58
CA PRO A 19 -25.99 32.26 -52.38
C PRO A 19 -25.61 33.77 -52.38
N THR A 20 -25.15 34.35 -51.25
CA THR A 20 -23.98 35.28 -51.21
C THR A 20 -23.59 35.72 -49.78
N ALA A 21 -22.28 35.88 -49.55
CA ALA A 21 -21.62 36.65 -48.48
C ALA A 21 -21.80 36.24 -46.99
N SER A 22 -20.98 35.25 -46.58
CA SER A 22 -20.18 35.20 -45.33
C SER A 22 -20.72 35.75 -43.99
N GLY A 23 -20.81 34.85 -42.99
CA GLY A 23 -21.03 35.20 -41.57
C GLY A 23 -20.59 34.09 -40.60
N SER A 24 -19.31 33.68 -40.69
CA SER A 24 -18.55 32.79 -39.78
C SER A 24 -19.32 31.77 -38.91
N VAL A 25 -19.30 30.51 -39.34
CA VAL A 25 -19.29 29.38 -38.38
C VAL A 25 -17.96 29.42 -37.63
N GLU A 26 -17.94 29.20 -36.32
CA GLU A 26 -16.69 29.02 -35.55
C GLU A 26 -15.99 27.72 -35.98
N GLU A 27 -15.06 27.81 -36.94
CA GLU A 27 -14.13 26.73 -37.27
C GLU A 27 -13.12 26.55 -36.12
N GLY A 28 -13.47 25.71 -35.16
CA GLY A 28 -12.51 25.18 -34.18
C GLY A 28 -11.45 24.30 -34.85
N LEU A 29 -10.31 24.12 -34.18
CA LEU A 29 -9.14 23.37 -34.68
C LEU A 29 -9.44 21.91 -35.05
N GLY A 30 -10.55 21.36 -34.54
CA GLY A 30 -11.06 20.05 -34.91
C GLY A 30 -10.68 18.98 -33.90
N ARG A 31 -11.67 18.18 -33.50
CA ARG A 31 -11.52 17.15 -32.46
C ARG A 31 -10.31 16.22 -32.63
N PRO A 32 -9.97 15.70 -33.83
CA PRO A 32 -8.79 14.84 -33.99
C PRO A 32 -7.46 15.54 -33.65
N PHE A 33 -7.29 16.80 -34.06
CA PHE A 33 -6.09 17.59 -33.80
C PHE A 33 -5.89 17.87 -32.30
N ILE A 34 -6.98 18.16 -31.59
CA ILE A 34 -6.97 18.37 -30.14
C ILE A 34 -6.61 17.07 -29.40
N LEU A 35 -7.19 15.93 -29.81
CA LEU A 35 -6.89 14.62 -29.19
C LEU A 35 -5.43 14.20 -29.40
N ASP A 36 -4.92 14.32 -30.63
CA ASP A 36 -3.50 14.06 -30.96
C ASP A 36 -2.56 14.91 -30.09
N SER A 37 -2.85 16.21 -29.94
CA SER A 37 -2.05 17.12 -29.12
C SER A 37 -2.11 16.81 -27.62
N ILE A 38 -3.24 16.28 -27.11
CA ILE A 38 -3.37 15.82 -25.73
C ILE A 38 -2.57 14.55 -25.50
N ASP A 39 -2.65 13.58 -26.41
CA ASP A 39 -1.97 12.29 -26.25
C ASP A 39 -0.45 12.44 -26.44
N GLU A 40 0.01 13.33 -27.32
CA GLU A 40 1.40 13.75 -27.41
C GLU A 40 1.90 14.43 -26.12
N ALA A 41 1.14 15.38 -25.56
CA ALA A 41 1.47 16.05 -24.30
C ALA A 41 1.56 15.05 -23.13
N LYS A 42 0.61 14.11 -23.04
CA LYS A 42 0.62 13.05 -22.03
C LYS A 42 1.85 12.17 -22.16
N ARG A 43 2.18 11.74 -23.38
CA ARG A 43 3.35 10.91 -23.65
C ARG A 43 4.64 11.62 -23.23
N LEU A 44 4.84 12.88 -23.62
CA LEU A 44 6.02 13.67 -23.26
C LEU A 44 6.17 13.85 -21.74
N VAL A 45 5.09 14.21 -21.05
CA VAL A 45 5.10 14.37 -19.58
C VAL A 45 5.34 13.03 -18.88
N ASP A 46 4.77 11.93 -19.38
CA ASP A 46 4.89 10.61 -18.78
C ASP A 46 6.27 9.98 -18.95
N GLU A 47 6.86 10.08 -20.15
CA GLU A 47 8.23 9.68 -20.43
C GLU A 47 9.22 10.49 -19.55
N ALA A 48 9.05 11.81 -19.50
CA ALA A 48 9.88 12.69 -18.67
C ALA A 48 9.75 12.38 -17.16
N TYR A 49 8.54 12.15 -16.65
CA TYR A 49 8.31 11.78 -15.25
C TYR A 49 8.87 10.40 -14.91
N LEU A 50 8.70 9.41 -15.80
CA LEU A 50 9.21 8.06 -15.60
C LEU A 50 10.74 8.06 -15.53
N TYR A 51 11.39 8.70 -16.50
CA TYR A 51 12.83 8.91 -16.52
C TYR A 51 13.31 9.60 -15.25
N SER A 52 12.70 10.75 -14.91
CA SER A 52 13.09 11.56 -13.74
C SER A 52 12.97 10.81 -12.42
N ARG A 53 11.93 9.96 -12.30
CA ARG A 53 11.73 9.10 -11.11
C ARG A 53 12.74 7.95 -11.06
N GLN A 54 13.00 7.29 -12.18
CA GLN A 54 13.99 6.21 -12.27
C GLN A 54 15.39 6.73 -11.93
N GLU A 55 15.80 7.84 -12.54
CA GLU A 55 17.09 8.49 -12.25
C GLU A 55 17.19 8.97 -10.81
N SER A 56 16.20 9.70 -10.31
CA SER A 56 16.23 10.20 -8.92
C SER A 56 16.38 9.04 -7.92
N LEU A 57 15.65 7.93 -8.14
CA LEU A 57 15.78 6.73 -7.30
C LEU A 57 17.12 6.02 -7.49
N ALA A 58 17.63 5.91 -8.72
CA ALA A 58 18.93 5.30 -9.00
C ALA A 58 20.09 6.09 -8.37
N ARG A 59 20.01 7.42 -8.34
CA ARG A 59 21.01 8.29 -7.69
C ARG A 59 21.03 8.14 -6.17
N VAL A 60 19.87 7.96 -5.51
CA VAL A 60 19.79 7.80 -4.03
C VAL A 60 19.84 6.35 -3.55
N ARG A 61 19.80 5.34 -4.43
CA ARG A 61 19.93 3.91 -4.09
C ARG A 61 21.34 3.36 -4.24
N LYS A 62 22.26 4.12 -4.81
CA LYS A 62 23.67 3.76 -4.83
C LYS A 62 24.20 3.81 -3.39
N ASP A 63 25.01 2.85 -3.01
CA ASP A 63 25.77 2.88 -1.75
C ASP A 63 26.93 3.91 -1.81
N THR A 64 27.23 4.40 -3.02
CA THR A 64 28.20 5.45 -3.29
C THR A 64 27.66 6.85 -2.96
N TYR A 65 28.39 7.88 -3.36
CA TYR A 65 28.12 9.29 -3.06
C TYR A 65 26.76 9.79 -3.62
N ILE A 66 25.99 10.49 -2.78
CA ILE A 66 24.70 11.13 -3.12
C ILE A 66 24.91 12.65 -3.08
N LYS A 67 24.52 13.39 -4.13
CA LYS A 67 24.72 14.85 -4.18
C LYS A 67 23.76 15.58 -3.22
N PRO A 68 24.15 16.76 -2.71
CA PRO A 68 23.23 17.68 -2.01
C PRO A 68 21.97 18.02 -2.84
N SER A 69 22.09 18.18 -4.17
CA SER A 69 20.96 18.40 -5.05
C SER A 69 20.02 17.19 -5.14
N ASP A 70 20.54 15.97 -5.24
CA ASP A 70 19.74 14.73 -5.25
C ASP A 70 18.93 14.57 -3.94
N LYS A 71 19.52 14.92 -2.78
CA LYS A 71 18.82 14.93 -1.49
C LYS A 71 17.67 15.96 -1.48
N LEU A 72 17.95 17.23 -1.78
CA LEU A 72 16.91 18.26 -1.84
C LEU A 72 15.82 17.91 -2.88
N ARG A 73 16.23 17.28 -4.00
CA ARG A 73 15.34 16.84 -5.06
C ARG A 73 14.34 15.82 -4.55
N LEU A 74 14.80 14.73 -3.94
CA LEU A 74 13.91 13.69 -3.39
C LEU A 74 13.00 14.24 -2.29
N LEU A 75 13.54 15.10 -1.41
CA LEU A 75 12.80 15.80 -0.36
C LEU A 75 11.64 16.65 -0.91
N LYS A 76 11.79 17.21 -2.11
CA LYS A 76 10.83 18.11 -2.77
C LYS A 76 10.07 17.47 -3.94
N GLN A 77 10.15 16.15 -4.13
CA GLN A 77 9.34 15.42 -5.13
C GLN A 77 7.88 15.29 -4.65
N PRO A 78 6.87 15.56 -5.49
CA PRO A 78 5.48 15.35 -5.10
C PRO A 78 5.14 13.86 -5.00
N SER A 79 4.35 13.53 -3.98
CA SER A 79 3.91 12.18 -3.64
C SER A 79 2.40 12.03 -3.88
N ARG A 80 1.91 10.78 -3.92
CA ARG A 80 0.47 10.41 -3.88
C ARG A 80 -0.42 11.33 -4.76
N LYS A 81 -1.46 11.93 -4.17
CA LYS A 81 -2.42 12.83 -4.86
C LYS A 81 -1.78 14.11 -5.39
N THR A 82 -0.78 14.68 -4.70
CA THR A 82 -0.03 15.84 -5.20
C THR A 82 0.63 15.55 -6.55
N ARG A 83 1.18 14.35 -6.74
CA ARG A 83 1.74 13.95 -8.04
C ARG A 83 0.67 13.91 -9.13
N SER A 84 -0.54 13.44 -8.83
CA SER A 84 -1.66 13.46 -9.79
C SER A 84 -2.10 14.88 -10.14
N ALA A 85 -2.18 15.78 -9.15
CA ALA A 85 -2.56 17.17 -9.36
C ALA A 85 -1.54 17.94 -10.22
N VAL A 86 -0.24 17.81 -9.91
CA VAL A 86 0.85 18.44 -10.68
C VAL A 86 0.95 17.85 -12.09
N ARG A 87 0.79 16.53 -12.25
CA ARG A 87 0.80 15.89 -13.57
C ARG A 87 -0.34 16.37 -14.47
N ALA A 88 -1.54 16.58 -13.90
CA ALA A 88 -2.66 17.14 -14.64
C ALA A 88 -2.37 18.58 -15.11
N ALA A 89 -1.74 19.39 -14.26
CA ALA A 89 -1.31 20.75 -14.60
C ALA A 89 -0.26 20.74 -15.73
N ASP A 90 0.77 19.90 -15.63
CA ASP A 90 1.79 19.76 -16.67
C ASP A 90 1.18 19.24 -17.99
N TYR A 91 0.24 18.28 -17.97
CA TYR A 91 -0.48 17.85 -19.18
C TYR A 91 -1.22 19.00 -19.87
N LEU A 92 -1.93 19.84 -19.10
CA LEU A 92 -2.67 20.98 -19.62
C LEU A 92 -1.72 22.04 -20.21
N GLU A 93 -0.64 22.37 -19.51
CA GLU A 93 0.36 23.33 -19.98
C GLU A 93 1.06 22.84 -21.26
N GLN A 94 1.47 21.57 -21.33
CA GLN A 94 2.10 21.01 -22.52
C GLN A 94 1.13 20.83 -23.70
N THR A 95 -0.15 20.49 -23.47
CA THR A 95 -1.15 20.41 -24.55
C THR A 95 -1.30 21.76 -25.24
N LEU A 96 -1.43 22.84 -24.47
CA LEU A 96 -1.58 24.18 -25.01
C LEU A 96 -0.31 24.67 -25.71
N ARG A 97 0.88 24.29 -25.21
CA ARG A 97 2.16 24.54 -25.89
C ARG A 97 2.21 23.86 -27.27
N ILE A 98 1.87 22.57 -27.34
CA ILE A 98 1.87 21.80 -28.60
C ILE A 98 0.86 22.37 -29.60
N ILE A 99 -0.33 22.78 -29.14
CA ILE A 99 -1.30 23.47 -29.99
C ILE A 99 -0.72 24.79 -30.51
N ALA A 100 -0.07 25.60 -29.66
CA ALA A 100 0.58 26.85 -30.08
C ALA A 100 1.67 26.60 -31.14
N ASP A 101 2.52 25.59 -30.92
CA ASP A 101 3.65 25.28 -31.80
C ASP A 101 3.14 24.73 -33.16
N LYS A 102 2.20 23.79 -33.16
CA LYS A 102 1.56 23.25 -34.38
C LYS A 102 0.80 24.33 -35.18
N THR A 103 0.08 25.24 -34.51
CA THR A 103 -0.69 26.30 -35.19
C THR A 103 0.18 27.44 -35.72
N ARG A 104 1.29 27.78 -35.06
CA ARG A 104 2.29 28.74 -35.57
C ARG A 104 2.98 28.26 -36.86
N HIS A 105 3.12 26.96 -37.05
CA HIS A 105 3.62 26.42 -38.32
C HIS A 105 2.59 26.51 -39.46
N ALA A 106 1.29 26.50 -39.15
CA ALA A 106 0.21 26.70 -40.13
C ALA A 106 -0.03 28.18 -40.47
N HIS A 107 0.05 29.08 -39.48
CA HIS A 107 -0.16 30.52 -39.66
C HIS A 107 1.10 31.33 -39.32
N LYS A 108 1.65 32.06 -40.30
CA LYS A 108 2.87 32.90 -40.18
C LYS A 108 2.75 34.11 -39.22
N ARG A 109 1.70 34.21 -38.40
CA ARG A 109 1.52 35.23 -37.35
C ARG A 109 1.49 34.53 -35.99
N SER A 110 2.03 35.17 -34.96
CA SER A 110 1.96 34.67 -33.58
C SER A 110 0.55 34.81 -33.01
N ILE A 111 -0.30 33.83 -33.27
CA ILE A 111 -1.64 33.74 -32.66
C ILE A 111 -1.49 33.12 -31.26
N ASN A 112 -2.30 33.57 -30.30
CA ASN A 112 -2.33 32.96 -28.97
C ASN A 112 -3.15 31.67 -29.05
N ALA A 113 -2.64 30.54 -28.55
CA ALA A 113 -3.29 29.24 -28.78
C ALA A 113 -4.74 29.19 -28.27
N THR A 114 -5.04 29.88 -27.16
CA THR A 114 -6.39 30.00 -26.58
C THR A 114 -7.36 30.87 -27.39
N GLU A 115 -6.88 31.64 -28.39
CA GLU A 115 -7.75 32.37 -29.34
C GLU A 115 -8.22 31.46 -30.49
N LEU A 116 -7.56 30.32 -30.72
CA LEU A 116 -7.91 29.33 -31.76
C LEU A 116 -8.73 28.14 -31.24
N ILE A 117 -8.83 27.98 -29.91
CA ILE A 117 -9.52 26.85 -29.28
C ILE A 117 -10.95 27.28 -28.91
N SER A 118 -11.96 26.64 -29.49
CA SER A 118 -13.36 26.93 -29.13
C SER A 118 -13.66 26.58 -27.66
N PRO A 119 -14.66 27.21 -27.01
CA PRO A 119 -15.01 26.90 -25.62
C PRO A 119 -15.39 25.42 -25.36
N ASN A 120 -15.81 24.69 -26.40
CA ASN A 120 -16.10 23.26 -26.31
C ASN A 120 -14.83 22.39 -26.36
N GLU A 121 -13.88 22.72 -27.23
CA GLU A 121 -12.57 22.06 -27.29
C GLU A 121 -11.77 22.33 -26.01
N LEU A 122 -11.88 23.54 -25.47
CA LEU A 122 -11.22 23.94 -24.23
C LEU A 122 -11.69 23.07 -23.03
N ARG A 123 -13.01 22.96 -22.83
CA ARG A 123 -13.62 22.03 -21.85
C ARG A 123 -13.23 20.58 -22.08
N MET A 124 -12.99 20.18 -23.33
CA MET A 124 -12.50 18.83 -23.65
C MET A 124 -11.07 18.63 -23.16
N ILE A 125 -10.17 19.59 -23.41
CA ILE A 125 -8.78 19.58 -22.91
C ILE A 125 -8.77 19.53 -21.38
N GLU A 126 -9.50 20.40 -20.68
CA GLU A 126 -9.57 20.44 -19.21
C GLU A 126 -10.00 19.09 -18.60
N ARG A 127 -10.97 18.42 -19.23
CA ARG A 127 -11.49 17.12 -18.79
C ARG A 127 -10.52 15.98 -19.08
N LEU A 128 -9.90 15.96 -20.26
CA LEU A 128 -9.02 14.86 -20.69
C LEU A 128 -7.60 14.94 -20.12
N THR A 129 -7.14 16.13 -19.71
CA THR A 129 -5.91 16.35 -18.93
C THR A 129 -6.13 16.07 -17.43
N GLY A 130 -7.38 16.06 -16.97
CA GLY A 130 -7.74 15.79 -15.57
C GLY A 130 -7.73 17.03 -14.67
N CYS A 131 -7.41 18.22 -15.19
CA CYS A 131 -7.43 19.45 -14.41
C CYS A 131 -8.84 19.82 -13.92
N ALA A 132 -9.88 19.58 -14.72
CA ALA A 132 -11.27 19.79 -14.30
C ALA A 132 -11.61 19.03 -13.00
N ALA A 133 -11.02 17.85 -12.77
CA ALA A 133 -11.24 17.06 -11.56
C ALA A 133 -10.43 17.54 -10.34
N GLN A 134 -9.39 18.38 -10.51
CA GLN A 134 -8.62 18.96 -9.40
C GLN A 134 -9.28 20.23 -8.85
N VAL A 135 -9.88 21.02 -9.73
CA VAL A 135 -10.47 22.33 -9.43
C VAL A 135 -11.96 22.29 -9.08
N GLN A 136 -12.67 21.21 -9.44
CA GLN A 136 -14.09 21.05 -9.10
C GLN A 136 -14.29 20.92 -7.58
N PRO A 137 -15.10 21.80 -6.95
CA PRO A 137 -15.32 21.72 -5.50
C PRO A 137 -16.09 20.45 -5.10
N PRO A 138 -15.59 19.65 -4.14
CA PRO A 138 -16.29 18.44 -3.69
C PRO A 138 -17.58 18.75 -2.92
N SER A 139 -18.56 17.85 -3.02
CA SER A 139 -19.81 17.96 -2.23
C SER A 139 -19.57 17.59 -0.77
N CYS A 140 -19.80 18.54 0.13
CA CYS A 140 -19.70 18.32 1.57
C CYS A 140 -20.87 17.54 2.18
N ARG A 141 -21.92 17.22 1.40
CA ARG A 141 -23.10 16.48 1.92
C ARG A 141 -22.82 15.00 2.14
N THR A 142 -21.90 14.42 1.38
CA THR A 142 -21.54 12.99 1.44
C THR A 142 -20.28 12.72 2.25
N THR A 143 -19.62 13.76 2.80
CA THR A 143 -18.41 13.63 3.61
C THR A 143 -18.76 13.16 5.04
N PRO A 144 -18.38 11.94 5.47
CA PRO A 144 -18.74 11.44 6.79
C PRO A 144 -18.15 12.30 7.90
N ASN A 145 -18.92 12.54 8.97
CA ASN A 145 -18.49 13.24 10.19
C ASN A 145 -17.87 14.65 9.99
N VAL A 146 -18.05 15.29 8.81
CA VAL A 146 -17.50 16.63 8.48
C VAL A 146 -17.96 17.75 9.44
N ASN A 147 -19.03 17.51 10.19
CA ASN A 147 -19.53 18.39 11.24
C ASN A 147 -18.71 18.31 12.54
N LYS A 148 -18.00 17.19 12.79
CA LYS A 148 -17.29 16.90 14.04
C LYS A 148 -15.76 16.87 13.88
N TYR A 149 -15.25 16.39 12.74
CA TYR A 149 -13.82 16.18 12.48
C TYR A 149 -13.35 16.80 11.15
N ARG A 150 -12.04 17.03 11.03
CA ARG A 150 -11.37 17.44 9.78
C ARG A 150 -11.14 16.22 8.88
N THR A 151 -11.29 16.36 7.56
CA THR A 151 -10.71 15.38 6.63
C THR A 151 -9.18 15.42 6.69
N ALA A 152 -8.47 14.46 6.09
CA ALA A 152 -7.00 14.49 6.06
C ALA A 152 -6.45 15.68 5.23
N ASN A 153 -7.13 16.04 4.13
CA ASN A 153 -6.78 17.14 3.23
C ASN A 153 -7.52 18.45 3.53
N SER A 154 -8.26 18.52 4.65
CA SER A 154 -9.08 19.66 5.10
C SER A 154 -10.06 20.29 4.07
N VAL A 155 -10.50 19.53 3.05
CA VAL A 155 -11.68 19.92 2.24
C VAL A 155 -12.92 20.05 3.12
N CYS A 156 -13.87 20.89 2.68
CA CYS A 156 -15.11 21.16 3.42
C CYS A 156 -14.90 21.78 4.82
N ASN A 157 -13.73 22.36 5.10
CA ASN A 157 -13.59 23.31 6.21
C ASN A 157 -14.55 24.49 5.98
N ASN A 158 -14.33 25.24 4.89
CA ASN A 158 -15.30 26.21 4.40
C ASN A 158 -16.43 25.49 3.63
N ARG A 159 -17.68 25.62 4.10
CA ARG A 159 -18.85 24.98 3.46
C ARG A 159 -19.37 25.70 2.21
N LYS A 160 -19.04 26.99 2.01
CA LYS A 160 -19.41 27.74 0.80
C LYS A 160 -18.45 27.41 -0.34
N ASN A 161 -17.16 27.40 -0.03
CA ASN A 161 -16.07 27.14 -0.98
C ASN A 161 -15.21 25.96 -0.47
N PRO A 162 -15.61 24.70 -0.75
CA PRO A 162 -15.02 23.47 -0.17
C PRO A 162 -13.50 23.27 -0.30
N LEU A 163 -12.83 24.00 -1.21
CA LEU A 163 -11.39 23.91 -1.44
C LEU A 163 -10.57 24.98 -0.69
N LEU A 164 -11.17 25.99 -0.06
CA LEU A 164 -10.40 27.03 0.62
C LEU A 164 -9.63 26.46 1.82
N GLY A 165 -8.30 26.61 1.78
CA GLY A 165 -7.37 26.03 2.75
C GLY A 165 -7.17 24.50 2.66
N ALA A 166 -7.70 23.84 1.63
CA ALA A 166 -7.49 22.41 1.41
C ALA A 166 -6.10 22.12 0.81
N ALA A 167 -5.61 20.89 0.99
CA ALA A 167 -4.34 20.47 0.39
C ALA A 167 -4.43 20.30 -1.14
N ASN A 168 -3.34 20.61 -1.85
CA ASN A 168 -3.18 20.58 -3.31
C ASN A 168 -3.90 21.73 -4.05
N THR A 169 -4.04 22.88 -3.41
CA THR A 169 -4.59 24.13 -3.99
C THR A 169 -3.47 25.14 -4.27
N PRO A 170 -3.70 26.20 -5.09
CA PRO A 170 -2.76 27.32 -5.20
C PRO A 170 -2.48 27.99 -3.85
N LEU A 171 -1.27 28.52 -3.71
CA LEU A 171 -0.95 29.55 -2.71
C LEU A 171 -1.70 30.85 -3.02
N ALA A 172 -2.17 31.56 -1.99
CA ALA A 172 -2.90 32.81 -2.16
C ALA A 172 -1.97 33.97 -2.57
N SER A 173 -2.38 34.80 -3.52
CA SER A 173 -1.67 36.02 -3.92
C SER A 173 -2.32 37.25 -3.29
N TRP A 174 -1.68 37.85 -2.29
CA TRP A 174 -2.16 39.09 -1.65
C TRP A 174 -1.77 40.36 -2.43
N LEU A 175 -0.74 40.28 -3.28
CA LEU A 175 -0.37 41.28 -4.28
C LEU A 175 -0.28 40.60 -5.64
N PRO A 176 -0.43 41.33 -6.76
CA PRO A 176 -0.20 40.79 -8.10
C PRO A 176 1.23 40.25 -8.22
N THR A 177 1.37 39.02 -8.73
CA THR A 177 2.67 38.41 -9.03
C THR A 177 3.34 39.09 -10.22
N ILE A 178 4.67 39.12 -10.23
CA ILE A 178 5.48 39.63 -11.34
C ILE A 178 6.24 38.50 -12.04
N TYR A 179 6.05 38.39 -13.36
CA TYR A 179 6.80 37.52 -14.25
C TYR A 179 7.29 38.33 -15.46
N GLU A 180 8.38 37.91 -16.09
CA GLU A 180 9.00 38.66 -17.19
C GLU A 180 8.15 38.62 -18.47
N ASP A 181 7.65 37.46 -18.84
CA ASP A 181 6.64 37.30 -19.90
C ASP A 181 5.24 37.77 -19.49
N GLY A 182 5.07 38.21 -18.23
CA GLY A 182 3.76 38.52 -17.65
C GLY A 182 2.86 37.30 -17.46
N ILE A 183 3.40 36.07 -17.50
CA ILE A 183 2.65 34.81 -17.42
C ILE A 183 3.28 33.84 -16.40
N SER A 184 4.53 33.43 -16.62
CA SER A 184 5.21 32.39 -15.85
C SER A 184 6.73 32.47 -15.81
N GLN A 185 7.39 33.22 -16.68
CA GLN A 185 8.85 33.34 -16.76
C GLN A 185 9.40 34.09 -15.53
N PRO A 186 10.23 33.44 -14.68
CA PRO A 186 10.73 34.03 -13.43
C PRO A 186 11.42 35.38 -13.58
N VAL A 187 11.36 36.18 -12.51
CA VAL A 187 12.13 37.42 -12.39
C VAL A 187 13.64 37.12 -12.42
N GLY A 188 14.40 37.83 -13.27
CA GLY A 188 15.82 37.55 -13.49
C GLY A 188 16.08 36.35 -14.41
N TRP A 189 15.09 35.89 -15.19
CA TRP A 189 15.32 34.87 -16.22
C TRP A 189 16.20 35.41 -17.35
N ASN A 190 15.85 36.57 -17.90
CA ASN A 190 16.58 37.21 -19.00
C ASN A 190 17.65 38.18 -18.44
N PRO A 191 18.97 37.91 -18.57
CA PRO A 191 20.00 38.71 -17.89
C PRO A 191 20.06 40.19 -18.31
N GLY A 192 19.66 40.48 -19.56
CA GLY A 192 19.60 41.84 -20.10
C GLY A 192 18.33 42.62 -19.72
N ARG A 193 17.36 41.99 -19.03
CA ARG A 193 16.12 42.67 -18.66
C ARG A 193 16.33 43.55 -17.44
N LEU A 194 15.89 44.80 -17.55
CA LEU A 194 15.90 45.77 -16.46
C LEU A 194 14.60 45.68 -15.66
N HIS A 195 14.74 45.69 -14.34
CA HIS A 195 13.67 45.75 -13.35
C HIS A 195 13.82 47.07 -12.60
N ASN A 196 12.79 47.92 -12.63
CA ASN A 196 12.89 49.31 -12.13
C ASN A 196 14.13 50.07 -12.66
N GLY A 197 14.45 49.88 -13.95
CA GLY A 197 15.57 50.55 -14.63
C GLY A 197 16.96 49.93 -14.44
N VAL A 198 17.11 48.83 -13.68
CA VAL A 198 18.42 48.21 -13.39
C VAL A 198 18.37 46.69 -13.53
N SER A 199 19.51 46.05 -13.85
CA SER A 199 19.60 44.58 -13.84
C SER A 199 19.66 44.06 -12.40
N LEU A 200 19.05 42.90 -12.14
CA LEU A 200 19.01 42.31 -10.80
C LEU A 200 20.32 41.58 -10.46
N PRO A 201 20.81 41.66 -9.22
CA PRO A 201 22.02 40.98 -8.82
C PRO A 201 21.85 39.46 -8.80
N LEU A 202 22.94 38.74 -9.05
CA LEU A 202 23.01 37.29 -8.84
C LEU A 202 22.79 36.99 -7.36
N VAL A 203 21.83 36.10 -7.04
CA VAL A 203 21.47 35.77 -5.65
C VAL A 203 22.66 35.24 -4.83
N ARG A 204 23.60 34.54 -5.49
CA ARG A 204 24.85 34.06 -4.86
C ARG A 204 25.84 35.18 -4.56
N LEU A 205 25.90 36.23 -5.38
CA LEU A 205 26.68 37.43 -5.06
C LEU A 205 26.14 38.10 -3.79
N VAL A 206 24.81 38.26 -3.71
CA VAL A 206 24.13 38.84 -2.55
C VAL A 206 24.35 37.97 -1.30
N SER A 207 24.24 36.64 -1.42
CA SER A 207 24.56 35.70 -0.34
C SER A 207 25.98 35.89 0.21
N ASN A 208 26.98 36.02 -0.68
CA ASN A 208 28.37 36.20 -0.28
C ASN A 208 28.65 37.57 0.36
N GLN A 209 28.04 38.65 -0.13
CA GLN A 209 28.36 40.04 0.27
C GLN A 209 27.48 40.59 1.41
N ILE A 210 26.29 40.02 1.63
CA ILE A 210 25.32 40.51 2.63
C ILE A 210 25.11 39.52 3.78
N LEU A 211 24.99 38.22 3.50
CA LEU A 211 24.54 37.23 4.49
C LEU A 211 25.65 36.39 5.14
N SER A 212 26.89 36.54 4.67
CA SER A 212 28.03 35.74 5.14
C SER A 212 28.45 36.09 6.58
N MET A 213 29.00 35.09 7.27
CA MET A 213 29.55 35.18 8.62
C MET A 213 30.49 33.99 8.87
N GLN A 214 31.28 34.01 9.95
CA GLN A 214 31.88 32.77 10.48
C GLN A 214 30.94 32.12 11.49
N ASP A 215 30.97 30.79 11.59
CA ASP A 215 30.10 30.05 12.52
C ASP A 215 30.48 30.31 13.98
N ALA A 216 31.74 30.72 14.25
CA ALA A 216 32.20 31.14 15.57
C ALA A 216 31.61 32.49 16.03
N ASP A 217 31.16 33.34 15.10
CA ASP A 217 30.54 34.64 15.41
C ASP A 217 29.03 34.52 15.74
N ALA A 218 28.48 33.30 15.69
CA ALA A 218 27.07 33.03 15.95
C ALA A 218 26.69 33.33 17.40
N LYS A 219 26.04 34.47 17.62
CA LYS A 219 25.54 34.85 18.95
C LYS A 219 24.25 34.10 19.28
N GLY A 220 24.22 33.55 20.50
CA GLY A 220 23.00 33.03 21.09
C GLY A 220 22.01 34.16 21.41
N ASP A 221 20.73 33.86 21.22
CA ASP A 221 19.62 34.65 21.73
C ASP A 221 19.60 34.60 23.27
N SER A 222 19.50 35.76 23.92
CA SER A 222 19.51 35.86 25.39
C SER A 222 18.15 35.60 26.04
N GLU A 223 17.06 35.63 25.28
CA GLU A 223 15.69 35.49 25.80
C GLU A 223 15.02 34.18 25.38
N TYR A 224 15.43 33.60 24.23
CA TYR A 224 14.73 32.48 23.61
C TYR A 224 15.59 31.23 23.41
N THR A 225 14.97 30.09 23.69
CA THR A 225 15.57 28.76 23.53
C THR A 225 15.62 28.34 22.06
N HIS A 226 16.47 27.37 21.75
CA HIS A 226 16.61 26.81 20.41
C HIS A 226 15.33 26.12 19.91
N LEU A 227 14.42 25.76 20.83
CA LEU A 227 13.08 25.29 20.51
C LEU A 227 12.29 26.29 19.64
N VAL A 228 12.44 27.61 19.84
CA VAL A 228 11.74 28.62 19.00
C VAL A 228 12.08 28.43 17.52
N THR A 229 13.32 28.12 17.18
CA THR A 229 13.75 27.87 15.80
C THR A 229 13.07 26.63 15.22
N PHE A 230 13.19 25.48 15.89
CA PHE A 230 12.67 24.20 15.37
C PHE A 230 11.15 24.05 15.50
N PHE A 231 10.52 24.74 16.44
CA PHE A 231 9.07 24.83 16.50
C PHE A 231 8.52 25.72 15.38
N GLY A 232 9.26 26.75 14.95
CA GLY A 232 8.97 27.48 13.71
C GLY A 232 9.01 26.58 12.48
N GLN A 233 10.01 25.71 12.36
CA GLN A 233 10.08 24.71 11.30
C GLN A 233 8.91 23.71 11.38
N TRP A 234 8.62 23.19 12.58
CA TRP A 234 7.48 22.30 12.83
C TRP A 234 6.15 22.94 12.39
N ASN A 235 5.94 24.23 12.66
CA ASN A 235 4.76 24.98 12.22
C ASN A 235 4.72 25.21 10.70
N ASP A 236 5.86 25.51 10.06
CA ASP A 236 5.93 25.64 8.59
C ASP A 236 5.52 24.32 7.93
N HIS A 237 5.93 23.21 8.55
CA HIS A 237 5.69 21.87 8.02
C HIS A 237 4.23 21.41 8.21
N ASP A 238 3.40 22.08 9.02
CA ASP A 238 1.94 21.93 9.02
C ASP A 238 1.32 22.70 7.84
N LEU A 239 1.72 23.96 7.69
CA LEU A 239 1.04 24.94 6.84
C LEU A 239 1.47 24.91 5.37
N SER A 240 2.75 24.66 5.07
CA SER A 240 3.30 24.92 3.74
C SER A 240 4.28 23.86 3.21
N PHE A 241 4.02 23.37 2.00
CA PHE A 241 4.98 22.65 1.18
C PHE A 241 4.72 22.89 -0.30
N THR A 242 5.64 23.57 -0.97
CA THR A 242 5.68 23.62 -2.43
C THR A 242 6.68 22.57 -2.95
N PRO A 243 6.22 21.53 -3.67
CA PRO A 243 7.10 20.59 -4.38
C PRO A 243 7.72 21.24 -5.62
N PHE A 244 8.81 20.67 -6.09
CA PHE A 244 9.41 21.03 -7.39
C PHE A 244 8.66 20.33 -8.54
N SER A 245 8.75 20.87 -9.77
CA SER A 245 8.27 20.16 -10.97
C SER A 245 8.88 18.76 -11.03
N PRO A 246 8.13 17.66 -11.29
CA PRO A 246 8.65 16.30 -11.17
C PRO A 246 9.72 15.93 -12.21
N SER A 247 9.76 16.65 -13.33
CA SER A 247 10.76 16.41 -14.38
C SER A 247 12.13 16.99 -14.01
N ILE A 248 13.21 16.21 -14.19
CA ILE A 248 14.60 16.71 -14.13
C ILE A 248 15.12 17.20 -15.47
N ARG A 249 14.38 16.92 -16.56
CA ARG A 249 14.68 17.39 -17.91
C ARG A 249 13.68 18.43 -18.37
N SER A 250 14.13 19.35 -19.22
CA SER A 250 13.22 20.26 -19.91
C SER A 250 12.27 19.51 -20.85
N PHE A 251 10.97 19.88 -20.80
CA PHE A 251 9.95 19.36 -21.72
C PHE A 251 10.05 19.92 -23.14
N SER A 252 10.89 20.94 -23.37
CA SER A 252 11.10 21.55 -24.69
C SER A 252 12.45 21.20 -25.29
N SER A 253 13.53 21.26 -24.49
CA SER A 253 14.90 21.07 -24.97
C SER A 253 15.59 19.80 -24.48
N GLY A 254 14.95 19.00 -23.61
CA GLY A 254 15.53 17.77 -23.06
C GLY A 254 16.71 17.95 -22.08
N ILE A 255 17.15 19.19 -21.85
CA ILE A 255 18.26 19.56 -20.97
C ILE A 255 18.02 19.05 -19.55
N ASP A 256 18.99 18.32 -18.98
CA ASP A 256 18.99 17.91 -17.56
C ASP A 256 19.53 19.05 -16.67
N CYS A 257 18.73 19.48 -15.69
CA CYS A 257 19.05 20.61 -14.83
C CYS A 257 20.23 20.39 -13.87
N ASP A 258 20.66 19.15 -13.65
CA ASP A 258 21.87 18.82 -12.87
C ASP A 258 23.14 18.73 -13.75
N ALA A 259 22.98 18.72 -15.09
CA ALA A 259 24.07 18.60 -16.05
C ALA A 259 24.39 19.89 -16.82
N SER A 260 23.44 20.83 -16.92
CA SER A 260 23.63 22.13 -17.60
C SER A 260 23.23 23.30 -16.71
N CYS A 261 23.88 24.44 -16.94
CA CYS A 261 23.55 25.74 -16.34
C CYS A 261 22.66 26.61 -17.23
N GLU A 262 22.12 26.05 -18.32
CA GLU A 262 21.13 26.69 -19.17
C GLU A 262 19.77 26.84 -18.46
N GLN A 263 19.04 27.91 -18.81
CA GLN A 263 17.71 28.20 -18.30
C GLN A 263 16.67 27.71 -19.29
N SER A 264 15.96 26.63 -18.94
CA SER A 264 14.90 26.02 -19.74
C SER A 264 13.95 25.27 -18.80
N GLU A 265 12.65 25.54 -18.85
CA GLU A 265 11.65 24.99 -17.90
C GLU A 265 11.78 23.46 -17.75
N PRO A 266 11.99 22.89 -16.55
CA PRO A 266 11.88 23.50 -15.21
C PRO A 266 13.21 23.93 -14.57
N CYS A 267 14.31 24.01 -15.31
CA CYS A 267 15.63 24.42 -14.84
C CYS A 267 15.75 25.94 -14.69
N PHE A 268 16.04 26.43 -13.48
CA PHE A 268 16.31 27.85 -13.20
C PHE A 268 17.59 28.04 -12.35
N PRO A 269 18.76 27.57 -12.82
CA PRO A 269 19.99 27.46 -12.05
C PRO A 269 20.51 28.81 -11.52
N ILE A 270 21.11 28.78 -10.33
CA ILE A 270 21.77 29.94 -9.73
C ILE A 270 23.18 30.05 -10.31
N ARG A 271 23.40 31.11 -11.09
CA ARG A 271 24.71 31.45 -11.68
C ARG A 271 25.69 31.93 -10.61
N ILE A 272 26.96 31.61 -10.79
CA ILE A 272 28.05 31.89 -9.84
C ILE A 272 28.74 33.21 -10.21
N PRO A 273 28.99 34.12 -9.23
CA PRO A 273 29.72 35.36 -9.49
C PRO A 273 31.22 35.12 -9.72
N ASN A 274 31.88 36.11 -10.31
CA ASN A 274 33.35 36.13 -10.41
C ASN A 274 33.95 36.18 -8.99
N GLY A 275 34.95 35.35 -8.73
CA GLY A 275 35.61 35.30 -7.42
C GLY A 275 34.77 34.67 -6.29
N ASP A 276 33.79 33.82 -6.61
CA ASP A 276 33.12 33.02 -5.57
C ASP A 276 34.16 32.14 -4.83
N PRO A 277 34.15 32.11 -3.49
CA PRO A 277 35.20 31.45 -2.71
C PRO A 277 35.14 29.91 -2.76
N ARG A 278 34.08 29.31 -3.33
CA ARG A 278 33.85 27.86 -3.28
C ARG A 278 33.53 27.24 -4.65
N ILE A 279 32.79 27.92 -5.52
CA ILE A 279 32.29 27.34 -6.77
C ILE A 279 32.97 28.01 -7.97
N SER A 280 33.42 27.21 -8.95
CA SER A 280 33.96 27.74 -10.21
C SER A 280 32.88 28.48 -11.01
N ARG A 281 33.27 29.59 -11.66
CA ARG A 281 32.41 30.43 -12.52
C ARG A 281 31.73 29.64 -13.65
N ASN A 282 32.36 28.56 -14.13
CA ASN A 282 31.82 27.71 -15.19
C ASN A 282 30.75 26.71 -14.71
N SER A 283 30.39 26.75 -13.42
CA SER A 283 29.38 25.91 -12.79
C SER A 283 28.21 26.75 -12.25
N CYS A 284 27.22 26.08 -11.67
CA CYS A 284 26.02 26.68 -11.09
C CYS A 284 25.50 25.81 -9.96
N ILE A 285 24.66 26.38 -9.10
CA ILE A 285 23.85 25.59 -8.16
C ILE A 285 22.55 25.22 -8.88
N PRO A 286 22.26 23.91 -9.09
CA PRO A 286 21.06 23.49 -9.80
C PRO A 286 19.80 23.79 -8.97
N VAL A 287 18.78 24.35 -9.65
CA VAL A 287 17.49 24.68 -9.03
C VAL A 287 16.38 24.30 -10.00
N PHE A 288 15.44 23.49 -9.50
CA PHE A 288 14.20 23.18 -10.18
C PHE A 288 13.12 24.16 -9.75
N ARG A 289 12.33 24.64 -10.71
CA ARG A 289 11.16 25.48 -10.44
C ARG A 289 10.08 24.74 -9.66
N SER A 290 9.29 25.51 -8.94
CA SER A 290 8.15 25.01 -8.19
C SER A 290 7.05 24.51 -9.11
N ALA A 291 6.38 23.44 -8.69
CA ALA A 291 5.29 22.83 -9.45
C ALA A 291 4.11 23.81 -9.62
N PRO A 292 3.52 23.91 -10.83
CA PRO A 292 2.32 24.71 -11.06
C PRO A 292 1.08 24.02 -10.46
N THR A 293 -0.04 24.76 -10.42
CA THR A 293 -1.37 24.17 -10.26
C THR A 293 -2.19 24.27 -11.54
N CYS A 294 -3.20 23.40 -11.66
CA CYS A 294 -4.23 23.48 -12.69
C CYS A 294 -4.95 24.82 -12.63
N GLY A 295 -5.22 25.43 -13.79
CA GLY A 295 -5.86 26.73 -13.83
C GLY A 295 -4.97 27.88 -13.37
N SER A 296 -3.72 27.87 -13.81
CA SER A 296 -2.79 28.98 -13.65
C SER A 296 -2.07 29.34 -14.95
N GLY A 297 -1.38 30.47 -14.99
CA GLY A 297 -0.77 31.02 -16.19
C GLY A 297 -1.83 31.39 -17.23
N ASN A 298 -1.56 31.09 -18.50
CA ASN A 298 -2.52 31.22 -19.61
C ASN A 298 -3.83 30.45 -19.36
N THR A 299 -3.86 29.51 -18.42
CA THR A 299 -5.02 28.63 -18.20
C THR A 299 -6.00 29.12 -17.14
N ALA A 300 -5.66 30.18 -16.40
CA ALA A 300 -6.41 30.59 -15.23
C ALA A 300 -7.85 31.06 -15.51
N PHE A 301 -8.08 31.72 -16.66
CA PHE A 301 -9.40 32.25 -17.02
C PHE A 301 -10.47 31.16 -17.14
N MET A 302 -10.09 29.95 -17.56
CA MET A 302 -10.99 28.78 -17.67
C MET A 302 -11.64 28.39 -16.33
N PHE A 303 -10.94 28.66 -15.23
CA PHE A 303 -11.32 28.21 -13.89
C PHE A 303 -11.66 29.37 -12.94
N GLY A 304 -11.93 30.56 -13.49
CA GLY A 304 -12.23 31.78 -12.72
C GLY A 304 -11.02 32.39 -11.99
N GLY A 305 -9.80 31.95 -12.31
CA GLY A 305 -8.56 32.53 -11.81
C GLY A 305 -8.11 33.75 -12.62
N THR A 306 -7.13 34.50 -12.09
CA THR A 306 -6.54 35.65 -12.79
C THR A 306 -5.78 35.20 -14.04
N PRO A 307 -6.21 35.59 -15.26
CA PRO A 307 -5.54 35.20 -16.51
C PRO A 307 -4.05 35.56 -16.49
N ASN A 308 -3.23 34.75 -17.16
CA ASN A 308 -1.80 34.99 -17.33
C ASN A 308 -1.02 35.09 -16.00
N VAL A 309 -1.35 34.27 -14.99
CA VAL A 309 -0.61 34.26 -13.71
C VAL A 309 -0.32 32.83 -13.24
N ARG A 310 0.93 32.35 -13.38
CA ARG A 310 1.34 31.05 -12.83
C ARG A 310 1.30 31.08 -11.30
N GLN A 311 0.62 30.09 -10.72
CA GLN A 311 0.46 29.89 -9.29
C GLN A 311 1.09 28.57 -8.88
N GLN A 312 1.83 28.59 -7.78
CA GLN A 312 2.45 27.39 -7.22
C GLN A 312 1.50 26.66 -6.27
N ILE A 313 1.58 25.34 -6.28
CA ILE A 313 0.76 24.48 -5.42
C ILE A 313 1.28 24.45 -3.97
N ASN A 314 0.36 24.45 -3.01
CA ASN A 314 0.62 23.99 -1.64
C ASN A 314 0.11 22.55 -1.52
N SER A 315 0.97 21.58 -1.18
CA SER A 315 0.55 20.19 -1.00
C SER A 315 0.01 19.88 0.40
N LEU A 316 0.03 20.86 1.31
CA LEU A 316 -0.47 20.72 2.69
C LEU A 316 -1.76 21.50 2.90
N THR A 317 -2.45 21.23 4.00
CA THR A 317 -3.58 22.04 4.44
C THR A 317 -3.10 23.44 4.85
N ALA A 318 -4.00 24.43 4.87
CA ALA A 318 -3.67 25.78 5.34
C ALA A 318 -3.94 26.00 6.83
N PHE A 319 -4.22 24.93 7.58
CA PHE A 319 -4.70 25.01 8.96
C PHE A 319 -3.63 24.46 9.91
N LEU A 320 -3.65 24.96 11.15
CA LEU A 320 -2.97 24.28 12.25
C LEU A 320 -3.79 23.05 12.62
N ASP A 321 -3.54 21.93 11.94
CA ASP A 321 -4.25 20.65 12.12
C ASP A 321 -3.34 19.42 12.32
N VAL A 322 -2.04 19.68 12.53
CA VAL A 322 -0.98 18.72 12.78
C VAL A 322 -0.78 17.75 11.60
N GLY A 323 -0.95 18.26 10.38
CA GLY A 323 -0.75 17.55 9.11
C GLY A 323 0.67 17.04 8.91
N GLN A 324 1.68 17.60 9.57
CA GLN A 324 3.05 17.07 9.62
C GLN A 324 3.17 15.77 10.44
N LEU A 325 2.22 15.50 11.35
CA LEU A 325 2.07 14.21 12.02
C LEU A 325 1.12 13.28 11.27
N TYR A 326 -0.09 13.76 10.93
CA TYR A 326 -1.17 12.92 10.40
C TYR A 326 -1.21 12.76 8.88
N GLY A 327 -0.57 13.65 8.13
CA GLY A 327 -0.55 13.67 6.67
C GLY A 327 -1.72 14.42 6.04
N SER A 328 -1.42 15.22 5.01
CA SER A 328 -2.40 15.99 4.22
C SER A 328 -3.13 15.17 3.12
N ASP A 329 -2.99 13.85 3.13
CA ASP A 329 -3.59 12.91 2.17
C ASP A 329 -4.23 11.74 2.92
N GLN A 330 -5.44 11.34 2.51
CA GLN A 330 -6.22 10.29 3.19
C GLN A 330 -5.54 8.91 3.12
N GLY A 331 -4.73 8.65 2.09
CA GLY A 331 -3.95 7.41 1.97
C GLY A 331 -2.79 7.38 2.97
N LEU A 332 -2.00 8.45 3.02
CA LEU A 332 -0.92 8.57 4.01
C LEU A 332 -1.45 8.55 5.45
N ALA A 333 -2.52 9.30 5.74
CA ALA A 333 -3.15 9.34 7.06
C ALA A 333 -3.70 7.99 7.53
N ARG A 334 -4.08 7.11 6.59
CA ARG A 334 -4.45 5.73 6.90
C ARG A 334 -3.23 4.82 7.10
N GLU A 335 -2.17 5.01 6.32
CA GLU A 335 -0.94 4.22 6.42
C GLU A 335 -0.11 4.51 7.68
N LEU A 336 -0.24 5.70 8.27
CA LEU A 336 0.43 6.07 9.53
C LEU A 336 -0.30 5.59 10.79
N ARG A 337 -1.49 5.00 10.66
CA ARG A 337 -2.29 4.49 11.78
C ARG A 337 -1.99 3.05 12.09
N ASP A 338 -1.98 2.71 13.37
CA ASP A 338 -1.99 1.32 13.80
C ASP A 338 -3.41 0.77 13.65
N LEU A 339 -3.63 0.05 12.55
CA LEU A 339 -4.89 -0.63 12.22
C LEU A 339 -4.90 -2.11 12.65
N SER A 340 -3.89 -2.56 13.41
CA SER A 340 -3.82 -3.94 13.90
C SER A 340 -4.68 -4.21 15.13
N ASN A 341 -5.18 -3.15 15.79
CA ASN A 341 -5.91 -3.22 17.04
C ASN A 341 -6.87 -2.03 17.23
N ASP A 342 -7.76 -2.15 18.21
CA ASP A 342 -8.81 -1.17 18.47
C ASP A 342 -8.41 0.01 19.38
N LYS A 343 -7.12 0.39 19.43
CA LYS A 343 -6.64 1.48 20.30
C LYS A 343 -6.70 2.87 19.64
N GLY A 344 -6.77 2.97 18.31
CA GLY A 344 -6.77 4.26 17.60
C GLY A 344 -5.42 4.99 17.57
N ARG A 345 -4.32 4.27 17.81
CA ARG A 345 -2.94 4.78 17.83
C ARG A 345 -2.37 5.06 16.42
N LEU A 346 -1.27 5.79 16.38
CA LEU A 346 -0.35 5.84 15.23
C LEU A 346 0.64 4.68 15.29
N LEU A 347 1.18 4.29 14.13
CA LEU A 347 2.27 3.31 14.04
C LEU A 347 3.53 3.81 14.74
N VAL A 348 4.29 2.86 15.25
CA VAL A 348 5.57 3.05 15.95
C VAL A 348 6.65 2.20 15.30
N ASN A 349 7.91 2.41 15.66
CA ASN A 349 9.03 1.62 15.15
C ASN A 349 8.95 0.15 15.64
N ASP A 350 9.18 -0.77 14.71
CA ASP A 350 9.17 -2.22 14.94
C ASP A 350 10.53 -2.80 15.38
N ARG A 351 11.61 -1.99 15.33
CA ARG A 351 13.00 -2.45 15.54
C ARG A 351 13.72 -1.80 16.70
N PHE A 352 13.42 -0.52 16.98
CA PHE A 352 14.14 0.27 17.97
C PHE A 352 13.18 1.05 18.86
N GLN A 353 13.51 1.11 20.15
CA GLN A 353 12.85 1.94 21.14
C GLN A 353 13.88 2.85 21.80
N ASP A 354 13.41 4.00 22.28
CA ASP A 354 14.19 4.97 23.04
C ASP A 354 13.85 4.81 24.52
N ASN A 355 14.69 4.07 25.24
CA ASN A 355 14.55 3.82 26.68
C ASN A 355 13.13 3.33 27.07
N GLY A 356 12.62 2.34 26.32
CA GLY A 356 11.28 1.77 26.47
C GLY A 356 10.13 2.60 25.89
N ARG A 357 10.41 3.73 25.22
CA ARG A 357 9.42 4.58 24.55
C ARG A 357 9.46 4.41 23.03
N ASP A 358 8.32 4.65 22.41
CA ASP A 358 8.13 4.52 20.97
C ASP A 358 9.02 5.49 20.17
N LEU A 359 9.51 5.03 19.02
CA LEU A 359 10.09 5.86 17.96
C LEU A 359 9.16 5.87 16.75
N LEU A 360 9.35 6.81 15.82
CA LEU A 360 8.61 6.84 14.55
C LEU A 360 8.87 5.57 13.73
N PRO A 361 7.91 5.10 12.92
CA PRO A 361 8.14 4.00 11.98
C PRO A 361 9.14 4.41 10.88
N PHE A 362 9.81 3.42 10.27
CA PHE A 362 10.69 3.67 9.12
C PHE A 362 9.91 3.71 7.80
N THR A 363 10.43 4.46 6.83
CA THR A 363 9.91 4.43 5.46
C THR A 363 10.13 3.06 4.81
N LYS A 364 9.13 2.56 4.09
CA LYS A 364 9.22 1.34 3.26
C LYS A 364 9.94 1.59 1.92
N VAL A 365 10.28 2.84 1.61
CA VAL A 365 10.96 3.20 0.36
C VAL A 365 12.46 2.92 0.49
N ALA A 366 12.94 1.87 -0.18
CA ALA A 366 14.36 1.58 -0.30
C ALA A 366 15.11 2.77 -0.95
N SER A 367 15.84 3.53 -0.12
CA SER A 367 16.73 4.63 -0.49
C SER A 367 17.81 4.79 0.59
N ASN A 368 19.02 5.17 0.19
CA ASN A 368 20.16 5.38 1.09
C ASN A 368 20.28 6.84 1.56
N MET A 369 19.20 7.62 1.51
CA MET A 369 19.21 9.06 1.83
C MET A 369 19.67 9.34 3.27
N CYS A 370 19.22 8.49 4.20
CA CYS A 370 19.54 8.53 5.63
C CYS A 370 20.64 7.53 6.06
N SER A 371 21.13 6.70 5.12
CA SER A 371 22.25 5.77 5.31
C SER A 371 23.57 6.54 5.36
N THR A 372 23.75 7.31 6.44
CA THR A 372 24.85 8.25 6.64
C THR A 372 25.82 7.81 7.73
N ARG A 373 25.55 6.74 8.48
CA ARG A 373 26.28 6.38 9.70
C ARG A 373 27.72 5.99 9.44
N ASN A 374 27.94 5.00 8.57
CA ASN A 374 29.28 4.54 8.21
C ASN A 374 30.11 5.68 7.60
N ARG A 375 29.47 6.50 6.76
CA ARG A 375 30.10 7.63 6.08
C ARG A 375 30.52 8.76 7.02
N ILE A 376 29.67 9.14 7.98
CA ILE A 376 29.97 10.22 8.94
C ILE A 376 30.99 9.75 9.99
N LEU A 377 30.90 8.50 10.45
CA LEU A 377 31.85 7.95 11.43
C LEU A 377 33.18 7.47 10.81
N ASN A 378 33.28 7.47 9.47
CA ASN A 378 34.40 6.94 8.70
C ASN A 378 34.75 5.47 9.06
N THR A 379 33.70 4.64 9.19
CA THR A 379 33.77 3.21 9.52
C THR A 379 33.08 2.37 8.45
N THR A 380 33.28 1.05 8.48
CA THR A 380 32.50 0.08 7.69
C THR A 380 31.81 -0.94 8.60
N GLY A 381 30.74 -1.55 8.12
CA GLY A 381 30.05 -2.65 8.82
C GLY A 381 29.10 -2.24 9.95
N LEU A 382 28.90 -0.94 10.24
CA LEU A 382 27.87 -0.52 11.18
C LEU A 382 26.47 -0.64 10.54
N PRO A 383 25.43 -1.00 11.31
CA PRO A 383 24.07 -1.01 10.78
C PRO A 383 23.59 0.42 10.51
N GLU A 384 23.24 0.68 9.26
CA GLU A 384 22.59 1.91 8.80
C GLU A 384 21.12 1.97 9.24
N VAL A 385 20.59 3.19 9.29
CA VAL A 385 19.21 3.46 9.75
C VAL A 385 18.43 4.10 8.60
N PRO A 386 17.29 3.50 8.17
CA PRO A 386 16.41 4.13 7.18
C PRO A 386 15.87 5.48 7.67
N CYS A 387 15.39 6.30 6.75
CA CYS A 387 14.62 7.48 7.11
C CYS A 387 13.33 7.07 7.87
N PHE A 388 12.91 7.88 8.83
CA PHE A 388 11.60 7.75 9.44
C PHE A 388 10.48 8.11 8.44
N ILE A 389 9.22 7.89 8.84
CA ILE A 389 8.05 8.34 8.10
C ILE A 389 7.02 8.96 9.04
N ALA A 390 6.48 10.10 8.63
CA ALA A 390 5.43 10.85 9.31
C ALA A 390 4.49 11.48 8.27
N GLY A 391 3.61 12.39 8.71
CA GLY A 391 2.66 13.10 7.84
C GLY A 391 3.31 14.02 6.80
N ASP A 392 4.44 14.64 7.14
CA ASP A 392 5.28 15.42 6.21
C ASP A 392 6.56 14.67 5.82
N VAL A 393 6.99 14.84 4.57
CA VAL A 393 8.15 14.14 3.97
C VAL A 393 9.52 14.65 4.45
N ARG A 394 9.56 15.75 5.21
CA ARG A 394 10.78 16.39 5.72
C ARG A 394 11.14 15.98 7.14
N VAL A 395 10.50 14.97 7.72
CA VAL A 395 10.73 14.51 9.10
C VAL A 395 12.20 14.20 9.44
N ASP A 396 12.97 13.67 8.48
CA ASP A 396 14.42 13.42 8.63
C ASP A 396 15.31 14.57 8.14
N GLU A 397 14.75 15.75 7.83
CA GLU A 397 15.56 16.88 7.37
C GLU A 397 16.65 17.18 8.39
N ASN A 398 16.33 17.20 9.68
CA ASN A 398 17.31 17.25 10.77
C ASN A 398 16.80 16.54 12.04
N ILE A 399 17.72 16.05 12.88
CA ILE A 399 17.38 15.25 14.06
C ILE A 399 16.56 16.00 15.15
N ALA A 400 16.60 17.34 15.18
CA ALA A 400 15.79 18.12 16.12
C ALA A 400 14.31 18.12 15.69
N LEU A 401 14.04 18.31 14.40
CA LEU A 401 12.72 18.15 13.81
C LEU A 401 12.20 16.71 14.01
N THR A 402 13.01 15.69 13.73
CA THR A 402 12.67 14.27 13.98
C THR A 402 12.26 14.02 15.44
N SER A 403 12.92 14.70 16.38
CA SER A 403 12.60 14.61 17.82
C SER A 403 11.23 15.21 18.14
N LEU A 404 10.85 16.33 17.51
CA LEU A 404 9.51 16.93 17.66
C LEU A 404 8.41 16.04 17.06
N HIS A 405 8.62 15.47 15.87
CA HIS A 405 7.68 14.49 15.29
C HIS A 405 7.49 13.28 16.22
N THR A 406 8.58 12.78 16.82
CA THR A 406 8.52 11.66 17.77
C THR A 406 7.76 12.04 19.05
N LEU A 407 8.01 13.23 19.59
CA LEU A 407 7.34 13.75 20.79
C LEU A 407 5.81 13.82 20.60
N PHE A 408 5.34 14.42 19.50
CA PHE A 408 3.91 14.57 19.23
C PHE A 408 3.25 13.26 18.78
N MET A 409 3.99 12.32 18.17
CA MET A 409 3.49 10.97 17.93
C MET A 409 3.21 10.22 19.24
N ARG A 410 4.13 10.29 20.21
CA ARG A 410 3.93 9.71 21.55
C ARG A 410 2.71 10.31 22.23
N GLU A 411 2.53 11.64 22.17
CA GLU A 411 1.37 12.30 22.79
C GLU A 411 0.04 11.85 22.16
N HIS A 412 -0.04 11.69 20.84
CA HIS A 412 -1.24 11.11 20.20
C HIS A 412 -1.56 9.72 20.76
N ASN A 413 -0.55 8.85 20.88
CA ASN A 413 -0.75 7.49 21.40
C ASN A 413 -1.19 7.51 22.86
N ARG A 414 -0.61 8.36 23.69
CA ARG A 414 -1.00 8.58 25.09
C ARG A 414 -2.44 9.06 25.22
N LEU A 415 -2.84 10.05 24.41
CA LEU A 415 -4.22 10.56 24.36
C LEU A 415 -5.21 9.46 23.94
N ALA A 416 -4.87 8.66 22.92
CA ALA A 416 -5.72 7.56 22.46
C ALA A 416 -5.93 6.50 23.57
N ASP A 417 -4.88 6.17 24.34
CA ASP A 417 -4.98 5.25 25.47
C ASP A 417 -5.84 5.81 26.62
N ILE A 418 -5.65 7.08 27.00
CA ILE A 418 -6.45 7.74 28.05
C ILE A 418 -7.93 7.76 27.65
N LEU A 419 -8.24 8.17 26.41
CA LEU A 419 -9.60 8.17 25.89
C LEU A 419 -10.20 6.76 25.79
N ARG A 420 -9.39 5.72 25.54
CA ARG A 420 -9.83 4.31 25.52
C ARG A 420 -10.26 3.81 26.90
N VAL A 421 -9.58 4.28 27.96
CA VAL A 421 -9.91 3.98 29.36
C VAL A 421 -11.17 4.74 29.80
N LEU A 422 -11.26 6.04 29.46
CA LEU A 422 -12.42 6.88 29.81
C LEU A 422 -13.69 6.50 29.04
N ASN A 423 -13.55 6.06 27.79
CA ASN A 423 -14.67 5.67 26.92
C ASN A 423 -14.48 4.25 26.36
N PRO A 424 -14.71 3.19 27.17
CA PRO A 424 -14.44 1.82 26.74
C PRO A 424 -15.27 1.32 25.54
N HIS A 425 -16.32 2.07 25.18
CA HIS A 425 -17.26 1.79 24.10
C HIS A 425 -16.92 2.52 22.78
N TRP A 426 -15.93 3.42 22.76
CA TRP A 426 -15.50 4.10 21.53
C TRP A 426 -14.72 3.16 20.61
N SER A 427 -14.95 3.28 19.31
CA SER A 427 -14.19 2.58 18.27
C SER A 427 -12.81 3.21 18.06
N SER A 428 -11.90 2.45 17.45
CA SER A 428 -10.56 2.92 17.07
C SER A 428 -10.58 4.14 16.15
N GLU A 429 -11.59 4.30 15.29
CA GLU A 429 -11.79 5.52 14.50
C GLU A 429 -12.14 6.72 15.39
N THR A 430 -13.07 6.55 16.35
CA THR A 430 -13.45 7.63 17.27
C THR A 430 -12.27 8.06 18.14
N LEU A 431 -11.50 7.10 18.67
CA LEU A 431 -10.30 7.35 19.46
C LEU A 431 -9.24 8.10 18.67
N TYR A 432 -8.94 7.64 17.45
CA TYR A 432 -8.00 8.33 16.54
C TYR A 432 -8.46 9.77 16.25
N GLN A 433 -9.74 9.98 15.92
CA GLN A 433 -10.23 11.31 15.55
C GLN A 433 -10.33 12.27 16.74
N GLU A 434 -10.74 11.81 17.93
CA GLU A 434 -10.75 12.67 19.12
C GLU A 434 -9.33 12.99 19.60
N ALA A 435 -8.40 12.02 19.61
CA ALA A 435 -6.99 12.28 19.90
C ALA A 435 -6.37 13.27 18.88
N ARG A 436 -6.60 13.07 17.57
CA ARG A 436 -6.19 14.01 16.51
C ARG A 436 -6.79 15.41 16.69
N LYS A 437 -8.05 15.49 17.12
CA LYS A 437 -8.76 16.76 17.35
C LYS A 437 -8.21 17.50 18.58
N ILE A 438 -7.90 16.78 19.67
CA ILE A 438 -7.20 17.33 20.84
C ILE A 438 -5.80 17.80 20.45
N MET A 439 -5.04 17.01 19.68
CA MET A 439 -3.71 17.39 19.19
C MET A 439 -3.75 18.65 18.30
N GLY A 440 -4.76 18.76 17.43
CA GLY A 440 -5.04 20.00 16.69
C GLY A 440 -5.27 21.20 17.61
N ALA A 441 -6.09 21.04 18.65
CA ALA A 441 -6.33 22.09 19.64
C ALA A 441 -5.05 22.45 20.43
N TYR A 442 -4.26 21.46 20.85
CA TYR A 442 -2.97 21.71 21.50
C TYR A 442 -2.04 22.51 20.62
N HIS A 443 -1.92 22.12 19.35
CA HIS A 443 -1.07 22.84 18.41
C HIS A 443 -1.56 24.28 18.19
N GLN A 444 -2.86 24.48 18.00
CA GLN A 444 -3.50 25.80 17.89
C GLN A 444 -3.24 26.70 19.10
N ILE A 445 -3.34 26.15 20.33
CA ILE A 445 -3.07 26.87 21.57
C ILE A 445 -1.59 27.21 21.69
N ILE A 446 -0.68 26.23 21.58
CA ILE A 446 0.77 26.45 21.72
C ILE A 446 1.24 27.48 20.69
N VAL A 447 0.78 27.38 19.44
CA VAL A 447 1.20 28.31 18.38
C VAL A 447 0.73 29.75 18.68
N ILE A 448 -0.54 29.98 19.02
CA ILE A 448 -1.06 31.34 19.20
C ILE A 448 -0.73 31.95 20.58
N ARG A 449 -0.76 31.14 21.65
CA ARG A 449 -0.57 31.59 23.04
C ARG A 449 0.90 31.67 23.43
N ASP A 450 1.70 30.67 23.05
CA ASP A 450 3.04 30.47 23.62
C ASP A 450 4.15 30.83 22.61
N TYR A 451 4.01 30.41 21.35
CA TYR A 451 5.07 30.58 20.34
C TYR A 451 5.02 31.93 19.61
N LEU A 452 3.89 32.26 18.98
CA LEU A 452 3.79 33.39 18.06
C LEU A 452 4.07 34.77 18.70
N PRO A 453 3.76 35.03 19.99
CA PRO A 453 4.12 36.30 20.64
C PRO A 453 5.63 36.59 20.62
N HIS A 454 6.48 35.55 20.71
CA HIS A 454 7.94 35.66 20.64
C HIS A 454 8.47 35.95 19.23
N ILE A 455 7.64 35.69 18.21
CA ILE A 455 7.99 35.96 16.82
C ILE A 455 7.55 37.36 16.40
N VAL A 456 6.23 37.61 16.40
CA VAL A 456 5.66 38.84 15.82
C VAL A 456 5.58 40.01 16.81
N GLY A 457 5.88 39.78 18.10
CA GLY A 457 5.80 40.77 19.16
C GLY A 457 4.38 40.97 19.72
N PRO A 458 4.24 41.40 20.99
CA PRO A 458 2.96 41.52 21.68
C PRO A 458 1.99 42.52 21.03
N ASP A 459 2.50 43.58 20.38
CA ASP A 459 1.66 44.57 19.70
C ASP A 459 0.92 43.98 18.50
N ALA A 460 1.60 43.14 17.70
CA ALA A 460 0.98 42.44 16.59
C ALA A 460 -0.02 41.38 17.07
N ILE A 461 0.29 40.66 18.16
CA ILE A 461 -0.68 39.77 18.82
C ILE A 461 -1.92 40.54 19.25
N LYS A 462 -1.77 41.67 19.96
CA LYS A 462 -2.88 42.49 20.45
C LYS A 462 -3.72 43.09 19.31
N LYS A 463 -3.07 43.56 18.24
CA LYS A 463 -3.71 44.27 17.12
C LYS A 463 -4.37 43.34 16.09
N LEU A 464 -3.73 42.22 15.74
CA LEU A 464 -4.18 41.33 14.66
C LEU A 464 -4.90 40.10 15.20
N LEU A 465 -4.47 39.55 16.32
CA LEU A 465 -5.06 38.33 16.88
C LEU A 465 -6.04 38.69 17.99
N GLY A 466 -5.59 39.12 19.16
CA GLY A 466 -6.46 39.48 20.29
C GLY A 466 -7.48 38.37 20.65
N PRO A 467 -8.59 38.73 21.31
CA PRO A 467 -9.69 37.80 21.56
C PRO A 467 -10.27 37.22 20.26
N TYR A 468 -10.64 35.95 20.25
CA TYR A 468 -11.22 35.30 19.08
C TYR A 468 -12.66 35.80 18.82
N PRO A 469 -12.94 36.46 17.67
CA PRO A 469 -14.27 37.00 17.36
C PRO A 469 -15.25 35.95 16.82
N GLY A 470 -14.81 34.71 16.58
CA GLY A 470 -15.59 33.66 15.92
C GLY A 470 -15.14 33.36 14.48
N TYR A 471 -15.63 32.23 13.95
CA TYR A 471 -15.38 31.80 12.59
C TYR A 471 -16.14 32.66 11.56
N ASN A 472 -15.44 33.08 10.49
CA ASN A 472 -16.02 33.83 9.38
C ASN A 472 -15.84 33.06 8.05
N PRO A 473 -16.93 32.53 7.44
CA PRO A 473 -16.86 31.76 6.19
C PRO A 473 -16.52 32.59 4.95
N ASN A 474 -16.37 33.90 5.05
CA ASN A 474 -15.98 34.79 3.95
C ASN A 474 -14.48 35.13 3.97
N ILE A 475 -13.74 34.70 5.00
CA ILE A 475 -12.27 34.85 5.04
C ILE A 475 -11.63 33.68 4.29
N ASP A 476 -10.69 34.01 3.41
CA ASP A 476 -9.79 33.02 2.79
C ASP A 476 -8.66 32.65 3.77
N PRO A 477 -8.59 31.39 4.24
CA PRO A 477 -7.52 30.89 5.10
C PRO A 477 -6.29 30.41 4.31
N SER A 478 -6.34 30.36 2.97
CA SER A 478 -5.27 29.76 2.16
C SER A 478 -3.91 30.43 2.44
N ILE A 479 -2.83 29.62 2.47
CA ILE A 479 -1.49 30.13 2.76
C ILE A 479 -1.02 31.04 1.63
N ALA A 480 -0.61 32.25 2.00
CA ALA A 480 -0.12 33.22 1.05
C ALA A 480 1.23 32.82 0.48
N ASN A 481 1.43 33.11 -0.80
CA ASN A 481 2.67 32.81 -1.50
C ASN A 481 3.87 33.45 -0.78
N VAL A 482 3.77 34.74 -0.42
CA VAL A 482 4.78 35.49 0.35
C VAL A 482 5.05 34.91 1.75
N PHE A 483 4.06 34.26 2.39
CA PHE A 483 4.26 33.63 3.70
C PHE A 483 5.16 32.40 3.59
N ALA A 484 4.79 31.45 2.72
CA ALA A 484 5.48 30.17 2.51
C ALA A 484 6.87 30.30 1.85
N THR A 485 7.09 31.38 1.08
CA THR A 485 8.33 31.60 0.32
C THR A 485 9.31 32.56 0.99
N ALA A 486 8.83 33.50 1.79
CA ALA A 486 9.64 34.55 2.38
C ALA A 486 9.38 34.73 3.88
N ALA A 487 8.19 35.20 4.28
CA ALA A 487 7.99 35.71 5.64
C ALA A 487 8.25 34.65 6.72
N TYR A 488 7.72 33.43 6.56
CA TYR A 488 7.89 32.38 7.56
C TYR A 488 9.28 31.70 7.52
N ARG A 489 10.07 31.97 6.47
CA ARG A 489 11.48 31.55 6.35
C ARG A 489 12.46 32.45 7.09
N PHE A 490 11.99 33.34 7.97
CA PHE A 490 12.83 34.09 8.90
C PHE A 490 13.63 33.14 9.81
N ALA A 491 13.08 31.98 10.17
CA ALA A 491 13.71 31.02 11.07
C ALA A 491 15.07 30.52 10.55
N HIS A 492 15.35 30.59 9.24
CA HIS A 492 16.65 30.20 8.69
C HIS A 492 17.84 30.98 9.27
N VAL A 493 17.66 32.25 9.65
CA VAL A 493 18.71 33.06 10.30
C VAL A 493 18.74 32.92 11.83
N THR A 494 17.83 32.12 12.40
CA THR A 494 17.77 31.76 13.84
C THR A 494 18.28 30.34 14.13
N ILE A 495 18.76 29.63 13.12
CA ILE A 495 19.39 28.30 13.26
C ILE A 495 20.84 28.43 13.72
N GLN A 496 21.19 27.69 14.77
CA GLN A 496 22.56 27.58 15.28
C GLN A 496 23.43 26.69 14.36
N PRO A 497 24.76 26.88 14.34
CA PRO A 497 25.65 26.00 13.59
C PRO A 497 25.78 24.59 14.20
N LEU A 498 25.23 24.37 15.40
CA LEU A 498 25.22 23.10 16.13
C LEU A 498 23.78 22.68 16.50
N VAL A 499 23.49 21.39 16.45
CA VAL A 499 22.34 20.76 17.12
C VAL A 499 22.81 20.26 18.49
N PHE A 500 22.26 20.84 19.55
CA PHE A 500 22.74 20.61 20.90
C PHE A 500 22.25 19.30 21.49
N ARG A 501 23.13 18.60 22.23
CA ARG A 501 22.81 17.43 23.02
C ARG A 501 23.29 17.59 24.46
N VAL A 502 22.37 17.33 25.38
CA VAL A 502 22.46 17.77 26.77
C VAL A 502 22.06 16.64 27.73
N ASP A 503 22.82 16.43 28.79
CA ASP A 503 22.57 15.37 29.78
C ASP A 503 21.47 15.75 30.78
N GLU A 504 21.23 14.86 31.75
CA GLU A 504 20.21 14.99 32.78
C GLU A 504 20.48 16.17 33.76
N ASN A 505 21.72 16.64 33.86
CA ASN A 505 22.13 17.81 34.66
C ASN A 505 22.08 19.11 33.84
N PHE A 506 21.54 19.04 32.62
CA PHE A 506 21.54 20.11 31.63
C PHE A 506 22.95 20.56 31.19
N GLU A 507 23.96 19.69 31.31
CA GLU A 507 25.33 19.93 30.83
C GLU A 507 25.59 19.27 29.47
N ASN A 508 26.74 19.56 28.87
CA ASN A 508 27.12 18.97 27.57
C ASN A 508 27.22 17.45 27.71
N HIS A 509 26.46 16.72 26.89
CA HIS A 509 26.28 15.28 27.11
C HIS A 509 27.59 14.49 26.94
N PRO A 510 28.11 13.81 27.99
CA PRO A 510 29.50 13.34 28.04
C PRO A 510 29.81 12.25 27.01
N LYS A 511 28.81 11.43 26.63
CA LYS A 511 28.96 10.37 25.62
C LYS A 511 28.55 10.78 24.20
N PHE A 512 27.77 11.85 24.04
CA PHE A 512 27.05 12.17 22.80
C PHE A 512 27.13 13.69 22.55
N PRO A 513 28.29 14.21 22.13
CA PRO A 513 28.52 15.66 22.02
C PRO A 513 27.54 16.33 21.05
N SER A 514 27.39 17.65 21.18
CA SER A 514 26.59 18.45 20.25
C SER A 514 27.15 18.35 18.83
N VAL A 515 26.27 18.25 17.82
CA VAL A 515 26.62 17.86 16.45
C VAL A 515 26.63 19.09 15.54
N PRO A 516 27.63 19.27 14.66
CA PRO A 516 27.55 20.29 13.60
C PRO A 516 26.29 20.10 12.76
N LEU A 517 25.56 21.17 12.49
CA LEU A 517 24.26 21.09 11.79
C LEU A 517 24.39 20.38 10.42
N TYR A 518 25.49 20.59 9.70
CA TYR A 518 25.74 19.93 8.41
C TYR A 518 25.93 18.41 8.53
N GLU A 519 26.15 17.86 9.74
CA GLU A 519 26.18 16.41 10.05
C GLU A 519 24.88 15.90 10.70
N ALA A 520 23.96 16.82 11.02
CA ALA A 520 22.68 16.53 11.65
C ALA A 520 21.52 16.38 10.66
N PHE A 521 21.71 16.68 9.37
CA PHE A 521 20.70 16.41 8.35
C PHE A 521 20.66 14.93 7.93
N PHE A 522 19.49 14.33 7.77
CA PHE A 522 19.34 12.92 7.31
C PHE A 522 20.21 11.92 8.09
N SER A 523 20.32 12.09 9.42
CA SER A 523 21.07 11.21 10.31
C SER A 523 20.21 10.65 11.47
N PRO A 524 19.06 10.00 11.17
CA PRO A 524 18.16 9.41 12.17
C PRO A 524 18.84 8.35 13.03
N TRP A 525 19.95 7.76 12.55
CA TRP A 525 20.80 6.86 13.34
C TRP A 525 21.32 7.51 14.63
N ARG A 526 21.44 8.85 14.69
CA ARG A 526 21.82 9.57 15.92
C ARG A 526 20.69 9.53 16.96
N VAL A 527 19.42 9.57 16.54
CA VAL A 527 18.27 9.38 17.45
C VAL A 527 18.24 7.93 17.96
N VAL A 528 18.49 6.95 17.07
CA VAL A 528 18.45 5.51 17.42
C VAL A 528 19.62 5.07 18.31
N PHE A 529 20.84 5.54 18.05
CA PHE A 529 22.06 5.00 18.69
C PHE A 529 22.82 6.00 19.57
N GLU A 530 22.50 7.30 19.55
CA GLU A 530 23.20 8.33 20.33
C GLU A 530 22.29 9.03 21.35
N GLY A 531 21.48 8.24 22.06
CA GLY A 531 20.80 8.66 23.30
C GLY A 531 19.30 8.96 23.22
N GLY A 532 18.62 8.65 22.11
CA GLY A 532 17.18 8.90 21.97
C GLY A 532 16.84 10.36 21.69
N ILE A 533 15.59 10.76 21.94
CA ILE A 533 15.19 12.17 21.78
C ILE A 533 15.49 13.01 23.02
N ASP A 534 15.62 12.39 24.19
CA ASP A 534 15.79 13.06 25.49
C ASP A 534 16.94 14.11 25.51
N PRO A 535 18.18 13.80 25.07
CA PRO A 535 19.27 14.79 25.03
C PRO A 535 19.03 15.94 24.03
N LEU A 536 18.28 15.69 22.96
CA LEU A 536 17.92 16.67 21.95
C LEU A 536 16.82 17.59 22.47
N ILE A 537 15.78 17.06 23.11
CA ILE A 537 14.72 17.87 23.76
C ILE A 537 15.32 18.75 24.87
N ARG A 538 16.23 18.23 25.71
CA ARG A 538 16.98 19.06 26.67
C ARG A 538 17.80 20.15 25.98
N GLY A 539 18.47 19.83 24.87
CA GLY A 539 19.18 20.81 24.05
C GLY A 539 18.28 21.91 23.52
N LEU A 540 17.08 21.57 23.03
CA LEU A 540 16.10 22.52 22.52
C LEU A 540 15.59 23.48 23.59
N ILE A 541 15.30 23.02 24.81
CA ILE A 541 14.71 23.84 25.88
C ILE A 541 15.71 24.54 26.82
N SER A 542 17.03 24.29 26.66
CA SER A 542 18.05 24.86 27.58
C SER A 542 19.21 25.58 26.90
N ARG A 543 19.37 25.45 25.57
CA ARG A 543 20.38 26.20 24.80
C ARG A 543 19.68 27.30 23.99
N PRO A 544 20.37 28.42 23.71
CA PRO A 544 19.77 29.56 23.01
C PRO A 544 19.54 29.27 21.51
N ALA A 545 18.50 29.88 20.93
CA ALA A 545 18.41 30.03 19.47
C ALA A 545 19.59 30.89 18.96
N LYS A 546 19.85 30.92 17.65
CA LYS A 546 20.76 31.93 17.09
C LYS A 546 20.01 33.26 17.01
N LEU A 547 20.62 34.34 17.47
CA LEU A 547 20.12 35.69 17.22
C LEU A 547 20.46 36.09 15.76
N ASN A 548 19.48 36.56 14.99
CA ASN A 548 19.77 37.18 13.70
C ASN A 548 20.43 38.55 13.92
N GLN A 549 21.50 38.83 13.18
CA GLN A 549 22.23 40.10 13.23
C GLN A 549 22.44 40.62 11.81
N GLN A 550 22.24 41.92 11.60
CA GLN A 550 22.33 42.57 10.29
C GLN A 550 23.70 42.47 9.60
N ASN A 551 24.76 42.16 10.36
CA ASN A 551 26.11 41.91 9.86
C ASN A 551 26.53 40.43 9.90
N HIS A 552 25.75 39.55 10.54
CA HIS A 552 26.05 38.11 10.69
C HIS A 552 24.75 37.29 10.58
N MET A 553 24.20 37.21 9.36
CA MET A 553 22.85 36.68 9.13
C MET A 553 22.83 35.13 9.13
N LEU A 554 23.54 34.48 8.20
CA LEU A 554 23.35 33.05 7.92
C LEU A 554 24.65 32.22 8.06
N VAL A 555 24.61 31.25 8.98
CA VAL A 555 25.69 30.30 9.25
C VAL A 555 26.13 29.52 8.01
N ASN A 556 27.43 29.22 7.92
CA ASN A 556 28.03 28.48 6.80
C ASN A 556 27.50 27.05 6.70
N ALA A 557 27.02 26.45 7.81
CA ALA A 557 26.27 25.19 7.78
C ALA A 557 25.06 25.21 6.82
N LEU A 558 24.45 26.38 6.58
CA LEU A 558 23.30 26.59 5.66
C LEU A 558 23.66 27.35 4.38
N ARG A 559 24.65 28.24 4.43
CA ARG A 559 25.08 29.07 3.30
C ARG A 559 26.13 28.41 2.40
N GLU A 560 26.96 27.53 2.97
CA GLU A 560 28.11 26.89 2.29
C GLU A 560 28.18 25.37 2.44
N ARG A 561 27.38 24.77 3.32
CA ARG A 561 27.39 23.33 3.60
C ARG A 561 25.98 22.71 3.67
N LEU A 562 24.96 23.35 3.06
CA LEU A 562 23.61 22.79 3.06
C LEU A 562 23.61 21.40 2.39
N PHE A 563 23.28 20.39 3.20
CA PHE A 563 23.34 18.96 2.89
C PHE A 563 24.72 18.45 2.42
N ALA A 564 25.81 19.14 2.75
CA ALA A 564 27.17 18.80 2.33
C ALA A 564 27.91 17.97 3.40
N PHE A 565 27.80 16.65 3.26
CA PHE A 565 28.51 15.68 4.12
C PHE A 565 29.87 15.29 3.55
N THR A 566 29.96 15.14 2.23
CA THR A 566 31.16 14.66 1.51
C THR A 566 31.22 15.23 0.08
N SER A 567 30.86 16.50 -0.10
CA SER A 567 30.69 17.13 -1.43
C SER A 567 31.51 18.39 -1.60
N HIS A 568 32.09 18.59 -2.79
CA HIS A 568 32.68 19.87 -3.20
C HIS A 568 31.63 20.94 -3.56
N ILE A 569 30.41 20.54 -3.97
CA ILE A 569 29.33 21.46 -4.36
C ILE A 569 28.15 21.30 -3.41
N ALA A 570 28.25 21.97 -2.26
CA ALA A 570 27.13 22.25 -1.38
C ALA A 570 26.11 23.22 -2.00
N LEU A 571 24.87 23.13 -1.54
CA LEU A 571 23.84 24.14 -1.80
C LEU A 571 24.03 25.37 -0.89
N ASP A 572 23.30 26.44 -1.19
CA ASP A 572 23.27 27.69 -0.42
C ASP A 572 21.81 28.08 -0.16
N LEU A 573 21.38 28.05 1.11
CA LEU A 573 19.98 28.30 1.47
C LEU A 573 19.55 29.76 1.25
N ALA A 574 20.43 30.74 1.42
CA ALA A 574 20.12 32.14 1.16
C ALA A 574 19.87 32.38 -0.33
N SER A 575 20.79 31.87 -1.15
CA SER A 575 20.65 31.92 -2.61
C SER A 575 19.38 31.21 -3.09
N LEU A 576 19.05 30.05 -2.50
CA LEU A 576 17.81 29.32 -2.79
C LEU A 576 16.54 30.09 -2.40
N ASN A 577 16.52 30.81 -1.27
CA ASN A 577 15.34 31.59 -0.85
C ASN A 577 15.09 32.80 -1.78
N MET A 578 16.14 33.52 -2.16
CA MET A 578 16.02 34.62 -3.13
C MET A 578 15.63 34.11 -4.52
N GLN A 579 16.27 33.04 -5.02
CA GLN A 579 15.90 32.43 -6.31
C GLN A 579 14.45 31.91 -6.30
N ARG A 580 13.99 31.35 -5.17
CA ARG A 580 12.60 30.88 -5.02
C ARG A 580 11.59 32.04 -4.98
N SER A 581 11.95 33.16 -4.38
CA SER A 581 11.13 34.39 -4.37
C SER A 581 10.87 34.87 -5.82
N ARG A 582 11.90 34.80 -6.67
CA ARG A 582 11.84 35.14 -8.10
C ARG A 582 11.07 34.11 -8.93
N ASP A 583 11.23 32.81 -8.64
CA ASP A 583 10.47 31.71 -9.27
C ASP A 583 8.96 31.79 -9.00
N HIS A 584 8.58 32.25 -7.81
CA HIS A 584 7.18 32.46 -7.40
C HIS A 584 6.62 33.84 -7.79
N GLY A 585 7.39 34.65 -8.51
CA GLY A 585 6.96 35.98 -8.97
C GLY A 585 6.56 36.94 -7.84
N LEU A 586 7.23 36.86 -6.68
CA LEU A 586 6.94 37.79 -5.58
C LEU A 586 7.32 39.22 -5.95
N GLN A 587 6.48 40.18 -5.56
CA GLN A 587 6.83 41.60 -5.58
C GLN A 587 8.06 41.89 -4.71
N GLY A 588 8.80 42.94 -5.08
CA GLY A 588 9.94 43.42 -4.30
C GLY A 588 9.54 44.13 -3.00
N TYR A 589 10.55 44.44 -2.18
CA TYR A 589 10.40 44.90 -0.80
C TYR A 589 9.39 46.04 -0.55
N THR A 590 9.48 47.14 -1.31
CA THR A 590 8.67 48.35 -1.05
C THR A 590 7.17 48.10 -1.23
N ALA A 591 6.79 47.27 -2.21
CA ALA A 591 5.40 46.89 -2.43
C ALA A 591 4.79 46.12 -1.23
N TRP A 592 5.59 45.27 -0.56
CA TRP A 592 5.15 44.57 0.64
C TRP A 592 5.13 45.47 1.88
N ARG A 593 6.02 46.46 1.99
CA ARG A 593 5.90 47.50 3.03
C ARG A 593 4.63 48.34 2.82
N LYS A 594 4.32 48.73 1.59
CA LYS A 594 3.06 49.40 1.25
C LYS A 594 1.84 48.59 1.65
N PHE A 595 1.80 47.29 1.33
CA PHE A 595 0.74 46.37 1.76
C PHE A 595 0.53 46.38 3.28
N CYS A 596 1.62 46.47 4.05
CA CYS A 596 1.60 46.54 5.51
C CYS A 596 1.36 47.95 6.09
N ASN A 597 1.05 48.96 5.27
CA ASN A 597 0.97 50.38 5.66
C ASN A 597 2.25 50.89 6.35
N LEU A 598 3.41 50.46 5.84
CA LEU A 598 4.74 50.86 6.29
C LEU A 598 5.39 51.79 5.26
N SER A 599 6.39 52.56 5.69
CA SER A 599 7.13 53.49 4.81
C SER A 599 7.77 52.79 3.60
N GLU A 600 7.72 53.44 2.43
CA GLU A 600 8.28 52.95 1.16
C GLU A 600 9.62 53.64 0.86
N PRO A 601 10.79 53.14 1.32
CA PRO A 601 12.07 53.81 1.10
C PRO A 601 12.45 53.84 -0.38
N ARG A 602 12.88 55.01 -0.88
CA ARG A 602 13.19 55.27 -2.29
C ARG A 602 14.69 55.34 -2.58
N ASN A 603 15.51 55.63 -1.58
CA ASN A 603 16.95 55.86 -1.68
C ASN A 603 17.71 55.31 -0.46
N GLN A 604 19.03 55.48 -0.45
CA GLN A 604 19.90 54.95 0.61
C GLN A 604 19.63 55.56 1.99
N ALA A 605 19.33 56.86 2.08
CA ALA A 605 19.09 57.53 3.36
C ALA A 605 17.78 57.03 3.99
N GLU A 606 16.71 56.94 3.21
CA GLU A 606 15.42 56.38 3.67
C GLU A 606 15.54 54.90 4.04
N LEU A 607 16.27 54.10 3.25
CA LEU A 607 16.51 52.69 3.58
C LEU A 607 17.36 52.54 4.85
N ALA A 608 18.37 53.39 5.05
CA ALA A 608 19.17 53.42 6.27
C ALA A 608 18.32 53.73 7.51
N THR A 609 17.36 54.66 7.39
CA THR A 609 16.38 54.94 8.45
C THR A 609 15.50 53.73 8.76
N VAL A 610 14.97 53.05 7.74
CA VAL A 610 14.09 51.87 7.93
C VAL A 610 14.85 50.68 8.54
N LEU A 611 16.10 50.44 8.10
CA LEU A 611 16.93 49.37 8.64
C LEU A 611 17.62 49.74 9.97
N ASN A 612 17.59 51.01 10.37
CA ASN A 612 18.46 51.56 11.42
C ASN A 612 19.96 51.22 11.19
N ASN A 613 20.39 51.17 9.93
CA ASN A 613 21.72 50.68 9.55
C ASN A 613 22.17 51.24 8.18
N THR A 614 22.99 52.28 8.22
CA THR A 614 23.51 52.96 7.03
C THR A 614 24.46 52.07 6.19
N ASP A 615 25.26 51.23 6.83
CA ASP A 615 26.19 50.33 6.12
C ASP A 615 25.44 49.25 5.34
N LEU A 616 24.49 48.58 5.97
CA LEU A 616 23.68 47.55 5.31
C LEU A 616 22.83 48.15 4.19
N ALA A 617 22.23 49.33 4.40
CA ALA A 617 21.50 50.04 3.36
C ALA A 617 22.38 50.39 2.15
N ARG A 618 23.62 50.86 2.39
CA ARG A 618 24.62 51.09 1.35
C ARG A 618 24.95 49.79 0.59
N ARG A 619 25.36 48.73 1.28
CA ARG A 619 25.73 47.44 0.64
C ARG A 619 24.57 46.80 -0.13
N LEU A 620 23.34 46.90 0.37
CA LEU A 620 22.15 46.43 -0.35
C LEU A 620 21.95 47.21 -1.66
N LEU A 621 22.08 48.55 -1.64
CA LEU A 621 21.91 49.36 -2.84
C LEU A 621 23.12 49.36 -3.77
N GLU A 622 24.32 49.02 -3.31
CA GLU A 622 25.46 48.72 -4.18
C GLU A 622 25.15 47.56 -5.14
N HIS A 623 24.32 46.59 -4.73
CA HIS A 623 23.91 45.46 -5.55
C HIS A 623 22.54 45.62 -6.23
N TYR A 624 21.50 46.06 -5.50
CA TYR A 624 20.13 46.16 -6.03
C TYR A 624 19.79 47.51 -6.68
N LYS A 625 20.61 48.55 -6.44
CA LYS A 625 20.47 49.96 -6.88
C LYS A 625 19.21 50.71 -6.42
N THR A 626 18.08 50.04 -6.24
CA THR A 626 16.82 50.59 -5.71
C THR A 626 16.23 49.68 -4.64
N PRO A 627 15.67 50.20 -3.52
CA PRO A 627 15.02 49.39 -2.50
C PRO A 627 13.85 48.55 -3.05
N ALA A 628 13.20 49.02 -4.12
CA ALA A 628 12.07 48.33 -4.76
C ALA A 628 12.45 46.97 -5.37
N ASN A 629 13.73 46.73 -5.66
CA ASN A 629 14.23 45.48 -6.25
C ASN A 629 14.72 44.46 -5.22
N ILE A 630 14.82 44.81 -3.94
CA ILE A 630 15.35 43.89 -2.92
C ILE A 630 14.36 42.72 -2.76
N ASP A 631 14.86 41.49 -2.90
CA ASP A 631 14.07 40.27 -2.74
C ASP A 631 13.44 40.25 -1.32
N VAL A 632 12.12 40.08 -1.24
CA VAL A 632 11.35 40.27 0.01
C VAL A 632 11.83 39.38 1.18
N TRP A 633 12.35 38.18 0.92
CA TRP A 633 12.96 37.34 1.96
C TRP A 633 14.15 38.04 2.64
N LEU A 634 15.08 38.58 1.84
CA LEU A 634 16.26 39.27 2.34
C LEU A 634 15.89 40.56 3.07
N ALA A 635 14.97 41.34 2.51
CA ALA A 635 14.59 42.60 3.12
C ALA A 635 13.91 42.42 4.49
N GLY A 636 13.03 41.42 4.63
CA GLY A 636 12.33 41.18 5.90
C GLY A 636 13.20 40.60 7.02
N ILE A 637 14.27 39.85 6.71
CA ILE A 637 15.29 39.45 7.69
C ILE A 637 16.33 40.55 7.97
N ALA A 638 16.42 41.57 7.12
CA ALA A 638 17.30 42.71 7.30
C ALA A 638 16.70 43.80 8.21
N GLU A 639 15.37 43.87 8.34
CA GLU A 639 14.72 44.81 9.25
C GLU A 639 15.05 44.52 10.73
N PRO A 640 15.26 45.56 11.57
CA PRO A 640 15.46 45.39 13.00
C PRO A 640 14.19 44.83 13.66
N PHE A 641 14.34 44.01 14.69
CA PHE A 641 13.22 43.35 15.36
C PHE A 641 12.22 44.35 15.96
N VAL A 642 10.94 43.99 15.92
CA VAL A 642 9.92 44.64 16.76
C VAL A 642 10.15 44.32 18.24
N PRO A 643 9.77 45.20 19.19
CA PRO A 643 9.91 44.93 20.63
C PRO A 643 9.30 43.59 21.03
N GLY A 644 10.08 42.77 21.75
CA GLY A 644 9.66 41.43 22.20
C GLY A 644 9.45 40.38 21.09
N GLY A 645 9.71 40.72 19.83
CA GLY A 645 9.64 39.79 18.70
C GLY A 645 11.03 39.34 18.21
N ARG A 646 11.03 38.52 17.14
CA ARG A 646 12.22 38.06 16.40
C ARG A 646 12.10 38.21 14.89
N VAL A 647 11.20 39.07 14.44
CA VAL A 647 11.14 39.56 13.06
C VAL A 647 10.95 41.08 13.04
N GLY A 648 11.31 41.71 11.91
CA GLY A 648 11.05 43.14 11.72
C GLY A 648 9.58 43.46 11.41
N PRO A 649 9.20 44.75 11.39
CA PRO A 649 7.82 45.21 11.17
C PRO A 649 7.12 44.58 9.97
N LEU A 650 7.81 44.40 8.83
CA LEU A 650 7.24 43.80 7.63
C LEU A 650 6.81 42.34 7.86
N PHE A 651 7.70 41.53 8.42
CA PHE A 651 7.41 40.12 8.68
C PHE A 651 6.45 39.95 9.86
N SER A 652 6.49 40.82 10.87
CA SER A 652 5.49 40.85 11.95
C SER A 652 4.07 41.03 11.37
N CYS A 653 3.90 41.99 10.45
CA CYS A 653 2.67 42.18 9.70
C CYS A 653 2.27 40.95 8.86
N LEU A 654 3.16 40.43 8.00
CA LEU A 654 2.82 39.34 7.07
C LEU A 654 2.50 38.03 7.80
N ILE A 655 3.31 37.66 8.80
CA ILE A 655 3.11 36.47 9.62
C ILE A 655 1.83 36.61 10.46
N GLY A 656 1.66 37.73 11.17
CA GLY A 656 0.46 37.98 11.98
C GLY A 656 -0.82 37.98 11.16
N THR A 657 -0.79 38.52 9.93
CA THR A 657 -1.93 38.49 8.99
C THR A 657 -2.27 37.08 8.53
N GLN A 658 -1.28 36.22 8.26
CA GLN A 658 -1.55 34.82 7.90
C GLN A 658 -2.17 34.08 9.09
N PHE A 659 -1.59 34.18 10.29
CA PHE A 659 -2.13 33.51 11.48
C PHE A 659 -3.54 34.01 11.84
N GLN A 660 -3.83 35.30 11.63
CA GLN A 660 -5.20 35.83 11.73
C GLN A 660 -6.12 35.14 10.72
N LYS A 661 -5.75 35.08 9.44
CA LYS A 661 -6.58 34.47 8.38
C LYS A 661 -6.87 32.99 8.62
N ILE A 662 -5.86 32.18 8.98
CA ILE A 662 -6.09 30.76 9.26
C ILE A 662 -6.96 30.57 10.51
N ARG A 663 -6.78 31.39 11.56
CA ARG A 663 -7.59 31.32 12.78
C ARG A 663 -9.06 31.66 12.53
N LEU A 664 -9.33 32.74 11.78
CA LEU A 664 -10.69 33.22 11.54
C LEU A 664 -11.41 32.46 10.41
N GLY A 665 -10.68 31.94 9.43
CA GLY A 665 -11.19 31.14 8.32
C GLY A 665 -11.30 29.63 8.61
N ASP A 666 -10.95 29.19 9.82
CA ASP A 666 -11.05 27.79 10.25
C ASP A 666 -12.35 27.51 11.02
N ARG A 667 -13.27 26.77 10.40
CA ARG A 667 -14.54 26.34 11.02
C ARG A 667 -14.31 25.46 12.25
N LEU A 668 -13.20 24.73 12.30
CA LEU A 668 -12.89 23.76 13.35
C LEU A 668 -11.81 24.28 14.33
N TRP A 669 -11.62 25.61 14.38
CA TRP A 669 -10.79 26.27 15.39
C TRP A 669 -11.27 25.94 16.81
N TRP A 670 -10.34 25.65 17.74
CA TRP A 670 -10.69 25.08 19.05
C TRP A 670 -11.61 25.97 19.91
N GLU A 671 -11.50 27.31 19.80
CA GLU A 671 -12.39 28.26 20.50
C GLU A 671 -13.79 28.35 19.89
N ASN A 672 -13.97 27.89 18.64
CA ASN A 672 -15.23 28.06 17.92
C ASN A 672 -16.36 27.23 18.57
N ARG A 673 -17.56 27.84 18.67
CA ARG A 673 -18.69 27.24 19.37
C ARG A 673 -19.14 25.97 18.66
N GLY A 674 -19.29 24.88 19.42
CA GLY A 674 -19.68 23.56 18.90
C GLY A 674 -18.51 22.68 18.44
N VAL A 675 -17.28 23.19 18.36
CA VAL A 675 -16.09 22.34 18.11
C VAL A 675 -15.76 21.52 19.36
N PHE A 676 -15.65 22.19 20.51
CA PHE A 676 -15.54 21.59 21.84
C PHE A 676 -16.66 22.08 22.76
N THR A 677 -16.99 21.32 23.80
CA THR A 677 -17.88 21.79 24.88
C THR A 677 -17.20 22.90 25.70
N LYS A 678 -17.94 23.58 26.59
CA LYS A 678 -17.34 24.57 27.49
C LYS A 678 -16.31 23.91 28.42
N ARG A 679 -16.69 22.84 29.12
CA ARG A 679 -15.80 22.07 30.02
C ARG A 679 -14.55 21.56 29.31
N GLN A 680 -14.67 21.10 28.05
CA GLN A 680 -13.52 20.71 27.25
C GLN A 680 -12.56 21.89 26.98
N ARG A 681 -13.05 23.07 26.60
CA ARG A 681 -12.19 24.27 26.45
C ARG A 681 -11.57 24.72 27.77
N ASP A 682 -12.34 24.68 28.86
CA ASP A 682 -11.90 25.04 30.20
C ASP A 682 -10.77 24.11 30.70
N SER A 683 -10.69 22.87 30.19
CA SER A 683 -9.54 21.96 30.37
C SER A 683 -8.40 22.23 29.36
N LEU A 684 -8.69 22.34 28.05
CA LEU A 684 -7.68 22.57 27.01
C LEU A 684 -6.79 23.80 27.29
N ILE A 685 -7.35 24.85 27.91
CA ILE A 685 -6.62 26.09 28.18
C ILE A 685 -5.52 25.93 29.24
N THR A 686 -5.55 24.88 30.08
CA THR A 686 -4.52 24.62 31.11
C THR A 686 -3.31 23.85 30.57
N MET A 687 -3.44 23.23 29.39
CA MET A 687 -2.36 22.52 28.72
C MET A 687 -1.13 23.41 28.49
N SER A 688 0.06 22.82 28.63
CA SER A 688 1.34 23.43 28.26
C SER A 688 2.23 22.46 27.50
N LEU A 689 3.11 22.98 26.63
CA LEU A 689 4.13 22.18 25.96
C LEU A 689 5.11 21.54 26.97
N ALA A 690 5.32 22.18 28.13
CA ALA A 690 6.10 21.63 29.23
C ALA A 690 5.51 20.31 29.77
N ARG A 691 4.18 20.23 29.94
CA ARG A 691 3.47 18.99 30.31
C ARG A 691 3.63 17.90 29.25
N ILE A 692 3.46 18.24 27.98
CA ILE A 692 3.64 17.29 26.86
C ILE A 692 5.08 16.74 26.82
N ILE A 693 6.09 17.57 27.08
CA ILE A 693 7.48 17.11 27.21
C ILE A 693 7.62 16.13 28.39
N CYS A 694 7.12 16.48 29.57
CA CYS A 694 7.17 15.61 30.75
C CYS A 694 6.46 14.26 30.54
N ASP A 695 5.32 14.25 29.84
CA ASP A 695 4.52 13.04 29.58
C ASP A 695 5.19 12.05 28.61
N ASN A 696 6.02 12.55 27.68
CA ASN A 696 6.48 11.78 26.51
C ASN A 696 8.01 11.60 26.44
N THR A 697 8.75 12.01 27.47
CA THR A 697 10.22 11.91 27.56
C THR A 697 10.66 11.31 28.90
N GLY A 698 11.97 11.18 29.13
CA GLY A 698 12.56 10.84 30.43
C GLY A 698 12.83 12.04 31.34
N LEU A 699 12.64 13.28 30.86
CA LEU A 699 12.96 14.50 31.59
C LEU A 699 12.18 14.58 32.91
N LYS A 700 12.86 14.99 33.98
CA LYS A 700 12.27 15.23 35.30
C LYS A 700 12.05 16.71 35.60
N LYS A 701 12.85 17.58 34.97
CA LYS A 701 12.78 19.03 35.05
C LYS A 701 12.62 19.63 33.66
N VAL A 702 11.81 20.68 33.57
CA VAL A 702 11.60 21.48 32.36
C VAL A 702 11.42 22.95 32.76
N PRO A 703 11.71 23.93 31.89
CA PRO A 703 11.25 25.30 32.11
C PRO A 703 9.72 25.34 31.97
N ALA A 704 9.04 26.18 32.77
CA ALA A 704 7.58 26.33 32.70
C ALA A 704 7.11 26.87 31.34
N ASP A 705 7.94 27.71 30.70
CA ASP A 705 7.81 28.15 29.31
C ASP A 705 9.00 27.58 28.50
N PRO A 706 8.80 26.51 27.70
CA PRO A 706 9.85 25.91 26.88
C PRO A 706 10.49 26.83 25.83
N PHE A 707 9.86 27.95 25.48
CA PHE A 707 10.38 28.89 24.49
C PHE A 707 11.32 29.95 25.10
N ARG A 708 11.21 30.23 26.40
CA ARG A 708 12.06 31.21 27.10
C ARG A 708 13.33 30.59 27.68
N LEU A 709 14.46 31.21 27.36
CA LEU A 709 15.75 30.86 27.94
C LEU A 709 15.78 31.27 29.41
N LYS A 710 16.23 30.35 30.27
CA LYS A 710 16.46 30.59 31.70
C LYS A 710 17.95 30.60 31.98
N ALA A 711 18.45 31.67 32.58
CA ALA A 711 19.85 31.79 32.94
C ALA A 711 20.22 30.85 34.10
N ASN A 712 19.32 30.70 35.08
CA ASN A 712 19.50 29.77 36.19
C ASN A 712 18.66 28.49 35.99
N LYS A 713 19.34 27.35 35.93
CA LYS A 713 18.70 26.02 35.85
C LYS A 713 17.83 25.68 37.06
N ALA A 714 18.04 26.32 38.20
CA ALA A 714 17.18 26.17 39.38
C ALA A 714 15.76 26.74 39.18
N GLU A 715 15.53 27.54 38.12
CA GLU A 715 14.19 28.00 37.71
C GLU A 715 13.42 26.95 36.90
N PHE A 716 14.01 25.77 36.62
CA PHE A 716 13.29 24.66 35.99
C PHE A 716 12.40 23.98 37.03
N VAL A 717 11.14 23.76 36.66
CA VAL A 717 10.13 23.14 37.52
C VAL A 717 10.18 21.62 37.39
N GLU A 718 9.88 20.92 38.48
CA GLU A 718 9.72 19.46 38.46
C GLU A 718 8.48 19.07 37.66
N CYS A 719 8.57 18.03 36.84
CA CYS A 719 7.46 17.49 36.05
C CYS A 719 6.28 17.00 36.93
N SER A 720 6.50 16.72 38.22
CA SER A 720 5.43 16.41 39.19
C SER A 720 4.65 17.64 39.66
N SER A 721 5.19 18.86 39.49
CA SER A 721 4.54 20.12 39.85
C SER A 721 3.69 20.73 38.73
N ILE A 722 3.85 20.25 37.49
CA ILE A 722 3.04 20.68 36.35
C ILE A 722 1.77 19.83 36.31
N ALA A 723 0.62 20.44 36.57
CA ALA A 723 -0.68 19.78 36.59
C ALA A 723 -0.96 18.97 35.30
N GLU A 724 -1.59 17.82 35.46
CA GLU A 724 -2.11 17.02 34.36
C GLU A 724 -3.38 17.64 33.76
N ILE A 725 -3.68 17.29 32.52
CA ILE A 725 -4.85 17.79 31.78
C ILE A 725 -6.06 16.93 32.15
N ASP A 726 -7.15 17.57 32.57
CA ASP A 726 -8.38 16.88 32.94
C ASP A 726 -9.15 16.43 31.69
N PHE A 727 -9.14 15.12 31.43
CA PHE A 727 -9.90 14.51 30.32
C PHE A 727 -11.30 14.04 30.72
N THR A 728 -11.75 14.20 31.97
CA THR A 728 -13.14 13.89 32.35
C THR A 728 -14.21 14.60 31.50
N PRO A 729 -14.00 15.80 30.91
CA PRO A 729 -14.93 16.41 29.96
C PRO A 729 -15.09 15.67 28.62
N TRP A 730 -14.37 14.57 28.38
CA TRP A 730 -14.53 13.68 27.22
C TRP A 730 -15.26 12.38 27.55
N ILE A 731 -15.68 12.15 28.79
CA ILE A 731 -16.50 10.98 29.15
C ILE A 731 -17.87 11.11 28.47
N ASP A 732 -18.22 10.10 27.68
CA ASP A 732 -19.50 9.93 27.01
C ASP A 732 -20.33 8.93 27.81
N SER A 733 -21.43 9.38 28.43
CA SER A 733 -22.19 8.62 29.43
C SER A 733 -23.06 7.51 28.84
N GLY A 734 -23.13 7.38 27.49
CA GLY A 734 -23.61 6.20 26.80
C GLY A 734 -24.97 5.66 27.27
N GLU A 735 -26.04 6.44 27.14
CA GLU A 735 -27.41 5.99 27.46
C GLU A 735 -27.76 4.72 26.66
N ARG A 736 -27.75 3.57 27.35
CA ARG A 736 -28.31 2.31 26.88
C ARG A 736 -29.45 1.92 27.82
N GLN A 737 -30.66 1.79 27.26
CA GLN A 737 -31.77 1.18 27.97
C GLN A 737 -31.46 -0.30 28.23
N SER A 738 -31.39 -0.67 29.50
CA SER A 738 -31.45 -2.04 29.97
C SER A 738 -32.61 -2.16 30.96
N GLN A 739 -33.37 -3.25 30.88
CA GLN A 739 -34.28 -3.67 31.93
C GLN A 739 -34.08 -5.15 32.24
N SER A 740 -34.32 -5.46 33.51
CA SER A 740 -33.78 -6.59 34.25
C SER A 740 -34.85 -7.63 34.60
N ALA A 741 -34.38 -8.79 35.06
CA ALA A 741 -35.18 -9.94 35.49
C ALA A 741 -36.18 -9.62 36.62
N TYR A 742 -37.21 -10.46 36.77
CA TYR A 742 -37.44 -11.21 38.03
C TYR A 742 -38.31 -12.47 37.83
N SER A 743 -38.43 -13.27 38.89
CA SER A 743 -38.85 -14.69 38.95
C SER A 743 -40.36 -14.97 39.17
N GLY A 744 -40.80 -16.20 38.91
CA GLY A 744 -42.01 -16.80 39.53
C GLY A 744 -42.49 -18.10 38.85
N ASN A 745 -42.62 -19.19 39.60
CA ASN A 745 -42.93 -20.53 39.03
C ASN A 745 -44.43 -20.84 38.88
N GLU A 746 -44.72 -21.56 37.78
CA GLU A 746 -45.67 -22.69 37.58
C GLU A 746 -47.10 -22.67 38.16
N VAL A 747 -48.09 -22.98 37.29
CA VAL A 747 -48.69 -24.34 37.17
C VAL A 747 -49.68 -24.45 35.97
N SER A 748 -49.79 -25.65 35.38
CA SER A 748 -50.89 -26.15 34.49
C SER A 748 -50.88 -25.88 32.96
N GLN A 749 -49.90 -26.45 32.26
CA GLN A 749 -50.00 -27.42 31.14
C GLN A 749 -51.14 -27.47 30.08
N ALA A 750 -52.08 -26.53 29.95
CA ALA A 750 -53.03 -26.52 28.82
C ALA A 750 -52.62 -25.60 27.64
N PHE A 751 -51.74 -24.62 27.87
CA PHE A 751 -51.40 -23.57 26.88
C PHE A 751 -50.17 -23.89 26.01
N PHE A 752 -49.42 -24.95 26.36
CA PHE A 752 -48.10 -25.25 25.78
C PHE A 752 -48.14 -25.64 24.30
N PHE A 753 -49.18 -26.37 23.86
CA PHE A 753 -49.20 -27.01 22.54
C PHE A 753 -49.44 -26.03 21.37
N PHE A 754 -50.24 -24.98 21.59
CA PHE A 754 -50.48 -23.95 20.56
C PHE A 754 -49.26 -23.04 20.37
N PHE A 755 -48.59 -22.67 21.47
CA PHE A 755 -47.36 -21.87 21.42
C PHE A 755 -46.21 -22.64 20.75
N PHE A 756 -46.12 -23.96 20.96
CA PHE A 756 -45.09 -24.81 20.36
C PHE A 756 -45.14 -24.79 18.81
N PHE A 757 -46.32 -24.82 18.19
CA PHE A 757 -46.44 -24.85 16.73
C PHE A 757 -46.10 -23.50 16.08
N PHE A 758 -46.51 -22.38 16.70
CA PHE A 758 -46.14 -21.04 16.25
C PHE A 758 -44.63 -20.77 16.44
N PHE A 759 -44.07 -21.23 17.57
CA PHE A 759 -42.63 -21.20 17.83
C PHE A 759 -41.85 -22.02 16.79
N PHE A 760 -42.33 -23.21 16.40
CA PHE A 760 -41.64 -24.04 15.40
C PHE A 760 -41.62 -23.39 14.00
N PHE A 761 -42.69 -22.71 13.58
CA PHE A 761 -42.70 -21.97 12.32
C PHE A 761 -41.71 -20.80 12.32
N PHE A 762 -41.70 -20.00 13.39
CA PHE A 762 -40.73 -18.90 13.54
C PHE A 762 -39.28 -19.42 13.65
N PHE A 763 -39.08 -20.53 14.36
CA PHE A 763 -37.78 -21.20 14.48
C PHE A 763 -37.29 -21.74 13.14
N PHE A 764 -38.14 -22.34 12.31
CA PHE A 764 -37.77 -22.82 10.97
C PHE A 764 -37.38 -21.67 10.03
N PHE A 765 -38.14 -20.57 10.04
CA PHE A 765 -37.82 -19.38 9.24
C PHE A 765 -36.51 -18.71 9.70
N PHE A 766 -36.28 -18.65 11.02
CA PHE A 766 -35.03 -18.19 11.61
C PHE A 766 -33.85 -19.10 11.25
N PHE A 767 -34.02 -20.43 11.32
CA PHE A 767 -32.97 -21.39 10.94
C PHE A 767 -32.63 -21.32 9.46
N PHE A 768 -33.61 -21.09 8.58
CA PHE A 768 -33.36 -20.87 7.15
C PHE A 768 -32.52 -19.61 6.91
N PHE A 769 -32.90 -18.48 7.51
CA PHE A 769 -32.14 -17.23 7.37
C PHE A 769 -30.73 -17.34 7.96
N PHE A 770 -30.59 -18.06 9.08
CA PHE A 770 -29.31 -18.39 9.69
C PHE A 770 -28.44 -19.27 8.77
N PHE A 771 -28.99 -20.33 8.16
CA PHE A 771 -28.26 -21.19 7.23
C PHE A 771 -27.83 -20.46 5.96
N PHE A 772 -28.70 -19.61 5.41
CA PHE A 772 -28.40 -18.76 4.26
C PHE A 772 -27.24 -17.79 4.57
N PHE A 773 -27.28 -17.11 5.71
CA PHE A 773 -26.23 -16.20 6.15
C PHE A 773 -24.92 -16.93 6.48
N PHE A 774 -25.00 -18.11 7.10
CA PHE A 774 -23.86 -18.96 7.42
C PHE A 774 -23.17 -19.49 6.15
N PHE A 775 -23.93 -19.95 5.15
CA PHE A 775 -23.40 -20.43 3.87
C PHE A 775 -22.72 -19.29 3.08
N PHE A 776 -23.31 -18.09 3.07
CA PHE A 776 -22.72 -16.90 2.44
C PHE A 776 -21.45 -16.42 3.17
N PHE A 777 -21.44 -16.43 4.50
CA PHE A 777 -20.27 -16.10 5.32
C PHE A 777 -19.11 -17.09 5.11
N PHE A 778 -19.42 -18.38 5.06
CA PHE A 778 -18.44 -19.45 4.81
C PHE A 778 -17.82 -19.35 3.41
N PHE A 779 -18.63 -19.02 2.40
CA PHE A 779 -18.16 -18.74 1.04
C PHE A 779 -17.20 -17.53 0.99
N PHE A 780 -17.56 -16.43 1.64
CA PHE A 780 -16.70 -15.24 1.72
C PHE A 780 -15.37 -15.55 2.44
N PHE A 781 -15.41 -16.34 3.51
CA PHE A 781 -14.21 -16.75 4.26
C PHE A 781 -13.31 -17.69 3.43
N PHE A 782 -13.88 -18.66 2.69
CA PHE A 782 -13.12 -19.50 1.76
C PHE A 782 -12.48 -18.69 0.62
N PHE A 783 -13.24 -17.76 0.02
CA PHE A 783 -12.74 -16.85 -1.03
C PHE A 783 -11.56 -16.00 -0.52
N PHE A 784 -11.64 -15.49 0.71
CA PHE A 784 -10.57 -14.72 1.33
C PHE A 784 -9.32 -15.57 1.60
N PHE A 785 -9.48 -16.77 2.14
CA PHE A 785 -8.36 -17.69 2.42
C PHE A 785 -7.69 -18.20 1.12
N PHE A 786 -8.49 -18.43 0.08
CA PHE A 786 -8.01 -18.69 -1.28
C PHE A 786 -7.14 -17.54 -1.80
N PHE A 787 -7.63 -16.30 -1.76
CA PHE A 787 -6.90 -15.14 -2.27
C PHE A 787 -5.59 -14.89 -1.50
N PHE A 788 -5.61 -15.10 -0.17
CA PHE A 788 -4.42 -14.97 0.68
C PHE A 788 -3.33 -15.99 0.30
N PHE A 789 -3.68 -17.27 0.12
CA PHE A 789 -2.69 -18.30 -0.20
C PHE A 789 -2.23 -18.27 -1.65
N PHE A 790 -3.10 -17.86 -2.59
CA PHE A 790 -2.71 -17.51 -3.95
C PHE A 790 -1.59 -16.46 -3.94
N PHE A 791 -1.75 -15.40 -3.12
CA PHE A 791 -0.73 -14.36 -2.97
C PHE A 791 0.54 -14.84 -2.26
N PHE A 792 0.41 -15.67 -1.21
CA PHE A 792 1.56 -16.24 -0.49
C PHE A 792 2.40 -17.16 -1.40
N PHE A 793 1.72 -18.05 -2.14
CA PHE A 793 2.36 -18.98 -3.06
C PHE A 793 2.98 -18.23 -4.25
N PHE A 794 2.32 -17.19 -4.79
CA PHE A 794 2.88 -16.31 -5.82
C PHE A 794 4.12 -15.53 -5.31
N PHE A 795 4.09 -15.02 -4.08
CA PHE A 795 5.22 -14.32 -3.47
C PHE A 795 6.41 -15.26 -3.23
N PHE A 796 6.15 -16.48 -2.74
CA PHE A 796 7.19 -17.49 -2.57
C PHE A 796 7.76 -17.95 -3.93
N PHE A 797 6.92 -18.11 -4.95
CA PHE A 797 7.37 -18.38 -6.32
C PHE A 797 8.26 -17.27 -6.86
N PHE A 798 7.92 -16.00 -6.62
CA PHE A 798 8.75 -14.86 -6.98
C PHE A 798 10.08 -14.82 -6.21
N PHE A 799 10.08 -15.18 -4.92
CA PHE A 799 11.30 -15.30 -4.11
C PHE A 799 12.20 -16.43 -4.61
N PHE A 800 11.64 -17.60 -4.90
CA PHE A 800 12.37 -18.74 -5.46
C PHE A 800 12.94 -18.42 -6.85
N PHE A 801 12.18 -17.72 -7.70
CA PHE A 801 12.65 -17.23 -9.00
C PHE A 801 13.79 -16.21 -8.88
N PHE A 802 13.72 -15.29 -7.92
CA PHE A 802 14.79 -14.31 -7.69
C PHE A 802 16.08 -14.97 -7.17
N PHE A 803 15.94 -15.96 -6.26
CA PHE A 803 17.06 -16.75 -5.76
C PHE A 803 17.66 -17.65 -6.86
N PHE A 804 16.81 -18.20 -7.74
CA PHE A 804 17.22 -18.90 -8.96
C PHE A 804 18.06 -18.01 -9.87
N PHE A 805 17.62 -16.77 -10.11
CA PHE A 805 18.33 -15.81 -10.95
C PHE A 805 19.70 -15.42 -10.36
N PHE A 806 19.80 -15.26 -9.03
CA PHE A 806 21.07 -14.95 -8.36
C PHE A 806 22.07 -16.12 -8.43
N PHE A 807 21.62 -17.35 -8.17
CA PHE A 807 22.48 -18.52 -8.26
C PHE A 807 22.95 -18.78 -9.71
N PHE A 808 22.05 -18.59 -10.69
CA PHE A 808 22.41 -18.66 -12.12
C PHE A 808 23.50 -17.65 -12.49
N PHE A 809 23.42 -16.41 -12.00
CA PHE A 809 24.41 -15.37 -12.29
C PHE A 809 25.79 -15.66 -11.66
N PHE A 810 25.82 -16.16 -10.42
CA PHE A 810 27.07 -16.58 -9.76
C PHE A 810 27.74 -17.74 -10.52
N PHE A 811 26.95 -18.72 -10.94
CA PHE A 811 27.43 -19.90 -11.65
C PHE A 811 27.89 -19.56 -13.07
N PHE A 812 27.24 -18.63 -13.77
CA PHE A 812 27.66 -18.09 -15.07
C PHE A 812 29.04 -17.41 -15.00
N PHE A 813 29.33 -16.67 -13.92
CA PHE A 813 30.64 -16.06 -13.70
C PHE A 813 31.74 -17.10 -13.48
N PHE A 814 31.45 -18.17 -12.73
CA PHE A 814 32.38 -19.30 -12.55
C PHE A 814 32.62 -20.08 -13.86
N PHE A 815 31.58 -20.20 -14.70
CA PHE A 815 31.70 -20.84 -16.02
C PHE A 815 32.64 -20.09 -16.97
N PHE A 816 32.56 -18.75 -17.00
CA PHE A 816 33.42 -17.91 -17.85
C PHE A 816 34.92 -18.06 -17.51
N PHE A 817 35.24 -18.24 -16.22
CA PHE A 817 36.62 -18.48 -15.76
C PHE A 817 37.15 -19.85 -16.22
N PHE A 818 36.33 -20.90 -16.16
CA PHE A 818 36.72 -22.26 -16.58
C PHE A 818 36.87 -22.39 -18.10
N PHE A 819 36.04 -21.69 -18.87
CA PHE A 819 36.11 -21.67 -20.34
C PHE A 819 37.48 -21.21 -20.85
N PHE A 820 38.06 -20.20 -20.21
CA PHE A 820 39.38 -19.65 -20.58
C PHE A 820 40.53 -20.66 -20.35
N PHE A 821 40.40 -21.52 -19.33
CA PHE A 821 41.37 -22.59 -19.05
C PHE A 821 41.23 -23.77 -20.04
N PHE A 822 40.00 -24.13 -20.41
CA PHE A 822 39.72 -25.28 -21.27
C PHE A 822 40.29 -25.14 -22.71
N PHE A 823 40.26 -23.93 -23.26
CA PHE A 823 40.78 -23.61 -24.59
C PHE A 823 42.24 -24.06 -24.79
N PHE A 824 43.05 -24.06 -23.73
CA PHE A 824 44.47 -24.38 -23.78
C PHE A 824 44.79 -25.88 -23.93
N PHE A 825 43.92 -26.77 -23.45
CA PHE A 825 44.15 -28.23 -23.48
C PHE A 825 43.52 -28.90 -24.71
N PHE A 826 42.41 -28.37 -25.23
CA PHE A 826 41.72 -28.92 -26.40
C PHE A 826 42.63 -29.06 -27.64
N PHE A 827 43.61 -28.16 -27.78
CA PHE A 827 44.64 -28.19 -28.83
C PHE A 827 45.48 -29.49 -28.83
N PHE A 828 45.58 -30.19 -27.69
CA PHE A 828 46.45 -31.36 -27.54
C PHE A 828 45.77 -32.71 -27.90
N PHE A 829 44.42 -32.79 -27.86
CA PHE A 829 43.70 -34.08 -27.98
C PHE A 829 43.19 -34.40 -29.40
N PHE A 830 43.08 -33.41 -30.28
CA PHE A 830 42.55 -33.58 -31.64
C PHE A 830 43.35 -34.59 -32.51
N PHE A 831 44.62 -34.84 -32.15
CA PHE A 831 45.54 -35.71 -32.89
C PHE A 831 45.18 -37.21 -32.87
N PHE A 832 44.31 -37.68 -31.96
CA PHE A 832 44.11 -39.12 -31.70
C PHE A 832 42.76 -39.69 -32.21
N PHE A 833 41.81 -38.85 -32.70
CA PHE A 833 40.46 -39.33 -33.08
C PHE A 833 40.42 -40.20 -34.34
N PHE A 834 41.32 -39.92 -35.28
CA PHE A 834 41.17 -40.27 -36.70
C PHE A 834 41.10 -41.79 -36.99
N PHE A 835 41.34 -42.64 -35.99
CA PHE A 835 41.55 -44.07 -36.14
C PHE A 835 40.31 -44.98 -35.93
N PHE A 836 39.19 -44.51 -35.35
CA PHE A 836 38.11 -45.42 -34.88
C PHE A 836 36.78 -45.45 -35.68
N PHE A 837 36.48 -44.49 -36.55
CA PHE A 837 35.13 -44.31 -37.12
C PHE A 837 34.63 -45.41 -38.09
N PHE A 838 35.47 -46.35 -38.52
CA PHE A 838 35.26 -47.19 -39.71
C PHE A 838 34.16 -48.29 -39.60
N PHE A 839 33.62 -48.61 -38.42
CA PHE A 839 33.05 -49.96 -38.18
C PHE A 839 31.54 -50.06 -37.79
N PHE A 840 30.76 -48.97 -37.70
CA PHE A 840 29.41 -49.03 -37.08
C PHE A 840 28.20 -49.37 -38.00
N PHE A 841 28.32 -49.21 -39.31
CA PHE A 841 27.19 -48.88 -40.20
C PHE A 841 26.11 -49.97 -40.40
N PHE A 842 26.25 -51.17 -39.83
CA PHE A 842 25.57 -52.38 -40.32
C PHE A 842 24.17 -52.70 -39.72
N PHE A 843 23.71 -52.06 -38.63
CA PHE A 843 22.72 -52.71 -37.74
C PHE A 843 21.27 -52.16 -37.69
N PHE A 844 20.92 -51.01 -38.30
CA PHE A 844 19.68 -50.30 -37.93
C PHE A 844 18.38 -50.64 -38.71
N PHE A 845 18.39 -51.54 -39.70
CA PHE A 845 17.34 -51.57 -40.75
C PHE A 845 15.94 -52.13 -40.36
N PHE A 846 15.74 -52.83 -39.23
CA PHE A 846 14.63 -53.82 -39.17
C PHE A 846 13.33 -53.46 -38.40
N PHE A 847 13.27 -52.41 -37.56
CA PHE A 847 12.28 -52.39 -36.45
C PHE A 847 10.94 -51.62 -36.65
N PHE A 848 10.67 -50.96 -37.79
CA PHE A 848 9.61 -49.93 -37.86
C PHE A 848 8.14 -50.41 -38.04
N PHE A 849 7.85 -51.71 -38.21
CA PHE A 849 6.58 -52.14 -38.84
C PHE A 849 5.31 -52.20 -37.94
N PHE A 850 5.40 -52.21 -36.60
CA PHE A 850 4.31 -52.76 -35.77
C PHE A 850 3.25 -51.77 -35.21
N PHE A 851 3.37 -50.45 -35.42
CA PHE A 851 2.58 -49.46 -34.64
C PHE A 851 1.11 -49.23 -35.10
N PHE A 852 0.64 -49.83 -36.20
CA PHE A 852 -0.53 -49.31 -36.92
C PHE A 852 -1.93 -49.74 -36.41
N PHE A 853 -2.09 -50.82 -35.64
CA PHE A 853 -3.41 -51.50 -35.57
C PHE A 853 -4.38 -51.08 -34.43
N PHE A 854 -3.92 -50.52 -33.31
CA PHE A 854 -4.74 -50.52 -32.08
C PHE A 854 -5.69 -49.32 -31.88
N PHE A 855 -5.80 -48.39 -32.85
CA PHE A 855 -6.53 -47.12 -32.66
C PHE A 855 -8.08 -47.24 -32.70
N PHE A 856 -8.65 -48.36 -33.17
CA PHE A 856 -10.08 -48.42 -33.52
C PHE A 856 -11.05 -48.71 -32.35
N PHE A 857 -10.59 -49.17 -31.19
CA PHE A 857 -11.48 -49.61 -30.09
C PHE A 857 -11.91 -48.51 -29.10
N PHE A 858 -11.94 -47.25 -29.54
CA PHE A 858 -12.20 -46.09 -28.68
C PHE A 858 -13.68 -45.88 -28.31
N PHE A 859 -14.63 -46.23 -29.19
CA PHE A 859 -15.87 -45.44 -29.25
C PHE A 859 -17.09 -45.99 -28.46
N PHE A 860 -17.13 -47.25 -28.03
CA PHE A 860 -18.39 -47.87 -27.59
C PHE A 860 -18.72 -47.75 -26.08
N PHE A 861 -17.73 -47.57 -25.20
CA PHE A 861 -17.96 -47.65 -23.75
C PHE A 861 -18.59 -46.38 -23.13
N PHE A 862 -18.59 -45.25 -23.86
CA PHE A 862 -18.98 -43.95 -23.30
C PHE A 862 -20.49 -43.81 -23.00
N PHE A 863 -21.34 -44.62 -23.62
CA PHE A 863 -22.80 -44.45 -23.56
C PHE A 863 -23.45 -45.00 -22.27
N PHE A 864 -22.87 -46.02 -21.63
CA PHE A 864 -23.50 -46.67 -20.46
C PHE A 864 -23.27 -45.92 -19.13
N PHE A 865 -22.26 -45.04 -19.07
CA PHE A 865 -21.88 -44.30 -17.85
C PHE A 865 -22.91 -43.23 -17.43
N PHE A 866 -23.72 -42.74 -18.37
CA PHE A 866 -24.60 -41.59 -18.16
C PHE A 866 -25.81 -41.88 -17.25
N PHE A 867 -26.27 -43.13 -17.16
CA PHE A 867 -27.54 -43.47 -16.47
C PHE A 867 -27.37 -43.77 -14.97
N PHE A 868 -26.24 -44.34 -14.54
CA PHE A 868 -25.96 -44.57 -13.11
C PHE A 868 -25.70 -43.26 -12.33
N PHE A 869 -25.35 -42.19 -13.05
CA PHE A 869 -24.98 -40.89 -12.51
C PHE A 869 -26.12 -40.18 -11.76
N PHE A 870 -27.38 -40.38 -12.17
CA PHE A 870 -28.51 -39.60 -11.65
C PHE A 870 -29.00 -40.06 -10.26
N PHE A 871 -28.97 -41.36 -9.96
CA PHE A 871 -29.47 -41.88 -8.68
C PHE A 871 -28.47 -41.69 -7.52
N PHE A 872 -27.17 -41.73 -7.81
CA PHE A 872 -26.12 -41.43 -6.82
C PHE A 872 -26.17 -39.96 -6.36
N PHE A 873 -26.56 -39.04 -7.26
CA PHE A 873 -26.55 -37.59 -7.04
C PHE A 873 -27.37 -37.12 -5.82
N PHE A 874 -28.50 -37.78 -5.52
CA PHE A 874 -29.41 -37.35 -4.44
C PHE A 874 -28.92 -37.77 -3.05
N PHE A 875 -28.40 -39.00 -2.89
CA PHE A 875 -27.79 -39.44 -1.63
C PHE A 875 -26.44 -38.75 -1.39
N PHE A 876 -25.71 -38.47 -2.48
CA PHE A 876 -24.47 -37.70 -2.45
C PHE A 876 -24.68 -36.29 -1.88
N PHE A 877 -25.76 -35.58 -2.23
CA PHE A 877 -25.99 -34.19 -1.80
C PHE A 877 -26.03 -34.02 -0.26
N PHE A 878 -26.65 -34.95 0.47
CA PHE A 878 -26.77 -34.89 1.94
C PHE A 878 -25.44 -35.26 2.64
N PHE A 879 -24.74 -36.30 2.15
CA PHE A 879 -23.42 -36.65 2.65
C PHE A 879 -22.37 -35.59 2.29
N PHE A 880 -22.48 -34.96 1.12
CA PHE A 880 -21.59 -33.91 0.64
C PHE A 880 -21.63 -32.68 1.54
N PHE A 881 -22.80 -32.28 2.08
CA PHE A 881 -22.85 -31.13 2.98
C PHE A 881 -22.10 -31.38 4.30
N PHE A 882 -22.23 -32.58 4.88
CA PHE A 882 -21.52 -32.95 6.11
C PHE A 882 -20.02 -33.19 5.86
N PHE A 883 -19.69 -33.86 4.74
CA PHE A 883 -18.29 -34.08 4.33
C PHE A 883 -17.61 -32.77 3.93
N PHE A 884 -18.29 -31.79 3.33
CA PHE A 884 -17.74 -30.48 2.97
C PHE A 884 -17.34 -29.68 4.21
N PHE A 885 -18.12 -29.75 5.31
CA PHE A 885 -17.75 -29.12 6.58
C PHE A 885 -16.51 -29.78 7.21
N PHE A 886 -16.44 -31.11 7.20
CA PHE A 886 -15.28 -31.85 7.70
C PHE A 886 -14.04 -31.71 6.80
N PHE A 887 -14.22 -31.70 5.48
CA PHE A 887 -13.17 -31.51 4.47
C PHE A 887 -12.63 -30.08 4.50
N PHE A 888 -13.45 -29.06 4.76
CA PHE A 888 -12.96 -27.70 4.98
C PHE A 888 -12.10 -27.61 6.25
N PHE A 889 -12.53 -28.23 7.37
CA PHE A 889 -11.76 -28.23 8.62
C PHE A 889 -10.45 -29.03 8.48
N PHE A 890 -10.49 -30.18 7.79
CA PHE A 890 -9.30 -30.96 7.45
C PHE A 890 -8.40 -30.26 6.43
N PHE A 891 -8.94 -29.54 5.44
CA PHE A 891 -8.17 -28.76 4.48
C PHE A 891 -7.51 -27.57 5.18
N PHE A 892 -8.20 -26.87 6.09
CA PHE A 892 -7.60 -25.82 6.92
C PHE A 892 -6.42 -26.36 7.74
N PHE A 893 -6.56 -27.54 8.36
CA PHE A 893 -5.49 -28.19 9.13
C PHE A 893 -4.35 -28.72 8.24
N PHE A 894 -4.66 -29.35 7.10
CA PHE A 894 -3.70 -29.84 6.11
C PHE A 894 -2.94 -28.69 5.44
N PHE A 895 -3.56 -27.54 5.24
CA PHE A 895 -2.96 -26.33 4.68
C PHE A 895 -2.08 -25.61 5.70
N PHE A 896 -2.46 -25.64 6.99
CA PHE A 896 -1.59 -25.20 8.09
C PHE A 896 -0.36 -26.12 8.23
N PHE A 897 -0.57 -27.44 8.10
CA PHE A 897 0.49 -28.45 8.07
C PHE A 897 1.37 -28.33 6.82
N PHE A 898 0.80 -28.03 5.64
CA PHE A 898 1.55 -27.80 4.39
C PHE A 898 2.29 -26.48 4.43
N PHE A 899 1.74 -25.43 5.04
CA PHE A 899 2.46 -24.19 5.34
C PHE A 899 3.66 -24.45 6.27
N PHE A 900 3.48 -25.27 7.31
CA PHE A 900 4.56 -25.66 8.22
C PHE A 900 5.60 -26.57 7.54
N PHE A 901 5.18 -27.50 6.69
CA PHE A 901 6.06 -28.37 5.89
C PHE A 901 6.80 -27.60 4.80
N PHE A 902 6.18 -26.61 4.18
CA PHE A 902 6.80 -25.73 3.17
C PHE A 902 7.76 -24.73 3.82
N PHE A 903 7.47 -24.28 5.06
CA PHE A 903 8.41 -23.54 5.90
C PHE A 903 9.60 -24.41 6.33
N PHE A 904 9.35 -25.70 6.68
CA PHE A 904 10.41 -26.66 7.02
C PHE A 904 11.23 -27.07 5.77
N PHE A 905 10.59 -27.18 4.60
CA PHE A 905 11.25 -27.42 3.31
C PHE A 905 12.02 -26.20 2.84
N PHE A 906 11.55 -24.97 3.14
CA PHE A 906 12.32 -23.75 2.94
C PHE A 906 13.54 -23.70 3.86
N PHE A 907 13.39 -24.07 5.13
CA PHE A 907 14.52 -24.18 6.07
C PHE A 907 15.50 -25.29 5.66
N PHE A 908 15.00 -26.42 5.16
CA PHE A 908 15.81 -27.51 4.62
C PHE A 908 16.49 -27.14 3.30
N PHE A 909 15.83 -26.40 2.40
CA PHE A 909 16.42 -25.86 1.17
C PHE A 909 17.47 -24.79 1.49
N PHE A 910 17.25 -23.96 2.52
CA PHE A 910 18.23 -23.01 3.00
C PHE A 910 19.44 -23.71 3.64
N PHE A 911 19.22 -24.78 4.41
CA PHE A 911 20.28 -25.62 4.98
C PHE A 911 21.02 -26.42 3.91
N PHE A 912 20.32 -26.96 2.90
CA PHE A 912 20.89 -27.66 1.76
C PHE A 912 21.65 -26.69 0.85
N PHE A 913 21.19 -25.44 0.70
CA PHE A 913 21.94 -24.37 0.02
C PHE A 913 23.20 -24.00 0.79
N PHE A 914 23.14 -23.87 2.12
CA PHE A 914 24.32 -23.61 2.95
C PHE A 914 25.31 -24.78 2.90
N PHE A 915 24.80 -26.01 2.90
CA PHE A 915 25.59 -27.23 2.69
C PHE A 915 26.18 -27.28 1.28
N PHE A 916 25.44 -26.91 0.23
CA PHE A 916 25.96 -26.87 -1.15
C PHE A 916 26.97 -25.74 -1.34
N PHE A 917 26.81 -24.60 -0.66
CA PHE A 917 27.79 -23.51 -0.64
C PHE A 917 29.08 -23.95 0.07
N PHE A 918 28.96 -24.63 1.21
CA PHE A 918 30.11 -25.20 1.93
C PHE A 918 30.76 -26.36 1.15
N PHE A 919 29.97 -27.16 0.45
CA PHE A 919 30.43 -28.24 -0.43
C PHE A 919 31.10 -27.67 -1.69
N PHE A 920 30.63 -26.56 -2.26
CA PHE A 920 31.27 -25.87 -3.38
C PHE A 920 32.59 -25.21 -2.95
N PHE A 921 32.65 -24.67 -1.73
CA PHE A 921 33.88 -24.19 -1.12
C PHE A 921 34.88 -25.34 -0.86
N PHE A 922 34.40 -26.49 -0.38
CA PHE A 922 35.21 -27.70 -0.24
C PHE A 922 35.63 -28.28 -1.60
N PHE A 923 34.77 -28.25 -2.61
CA PHE A 923 35.07 -28.73 -3.97
C PHE A 923 36.04 -27.80 -4.69
N PHE A 924 36.03 -26.49 -4.41
CA PHE A 924 37.06 -25.56 -4.86
C PHE A 924 38.43 -25.93 -4.27
N PHE A 925 38.48 -26.26 -2.98
CA PHE A 925 39.70 -26.73 -2.29
C PHE A 925 40.14 -28.13 -2.77
N PHE A 926 39.19 -29.04 -3.02
CA PHE A 926 39.44 -30.38 -3.55
C PHE A 926 39.83 -30.35 -5.03
N PHE A 927 39.30 -29.45 -5.86
CA PHE A 927 39.68 -29.29 -7.26
C PHE A 927 41.11 -28.77 -7.38
N PHE A 928 41.54 -27.88 -6.48
CA PHE A 928 42.94 -27.46 -6.34
C PHE A 928 43.86 -28.65 -6.02
N PHE A 929 43.42 -29.60 -5.19
CA PHE A 929 44.15 -30.83 -4.86
C PHE A 929 44.07 -31.90 -5.98
N PHE A 930 42.93 -32.01 -6.65
CA PHE A 930 42.68 -32.96 -7.74
C PHE A 930 43.41 -32.55 -9.03
N PHE A 931 43.62 -31.26 -9.27
CA PHE A 931 44.51 -30.79 -10.33
C PHE A 931 45.94 -31.34 -10.16
N PHE A 932 46.42 -31.41 -8.92
CA PHE A 932 47.72 -32.01 -8.57
C PHE A 932 47.72 -33.55 -8.73
N PHE A 933 46.59 -34.22 -8.49
CA PHE A 933 46.47 -35.69 -8.58
C PHE A 933 46.14 -36.20 -10.00
N PHE A 934 45.38 -35.47 -10.82
CA PHE A 934 44.99 -35.88 -12.17
C PHE A 934 46.20 -35.90 -13.14
N PHE A 935 47.16 -34.98 -12.93
CA PHE A 935 48.47 -35.02 -13.58
C PHE A 935 49.22 -36.34 -13.32
N PHE A 936 49.03 -36.94 -12.14
CA PHE A 936 49.61 -38.23 -11.75
C PHE A 936 48.80 -39.43 -12.27
N PHE A 937 47.46 -39.34 -12.32
CA PHE A 937 46.58 -40.46 -12.70
C PHE A 937 46.47 -40.69 -14.22
N PHE A 938 46.59 -39.66 -15.07
CA PHE A 938 46.56 -39.83 -16.53
C PHE A 938 47.68 -40.77 -17.03
N PHE A 939 48.81 -40.82 -16.31
CA PHE A 939 49.92 -41.73 -16.56
C PHE A 939 49.58 -43.22 -16.30
N PHE A 940 48.55 -43.51 -15.51
CA PHE A 940 48.19 -44.87 -15.08
C PHE A 940 47.07 -45.51 -15.92
N PHE A 941 46.08 -44.73 -16.36
CA PHE A 941 44.85 -45.28 -16.99
C PHE A 941 45.07 -45.90 -18.38
N PHE A 942 46.13 -45.50 -19.11
CA PHE A 942 46.52 -46.11 -20.39
C PHE A 942 46.71 -47.63 -20.31
N PHE A 943 47.05 -48.16 -19.12
CA PHE A 943 47.37 -49.56 -18.89
C PHE A 943 46.16 -50.49 -18.70
N PHE A 944 44.96 -49.96 -18.40
CA PHE A 944 43.82 -50.79 -17.93
C PHE A 944 42.79 -51.15 -19.00
N PHE A 945 42.59 -50.29 -20.02
CA PHE A 945 41.49 -50.43 -20.99
C PHE A 945 41.56 -51.73 -21.83
N PHE A 946 42.75 -52.32 -21.96
CA PHE A 946 43.01 -53.57 -22.69
C PHE A 946 42.23 -54.79 -22.16
N PHE A 947 41.78 -54.79 -20.90
CA PHE A 947 41.33 -56.01 -20.21
C PHE A 947 39.81 -56.28 -20.21
N PHE A 948 38.95 -55.27 -20.45
CA PHE A 948 37.51 -55.37 -20.12
C PHE A 948 36.59 -55.91 -21.24
N PHE A 949 37.01 -55.86 -22.51
CA PHE A 949 36.17 -56.20 -23.68
C PHE A 949 35.65 -57.67 -23.68
N PHE A 950 36.31 -58.57 -22.93
CA PHE A 950 36.10 -60.01 -22.99
C PHE A 950 34.84 -60.53 -22.23
N PHE A 951 34.23 -59.73 -21.33
CA PHE A 951 33.29 -60.26 -20.32
C PHE A 951 31.79 -60.19 -20.69
N PHE A 952 31.36 -59.27 -21.57
CA PHE A 952 29.93 -58.93 -21.67
C PHE A 952 29.07 -59.90 -22.52
N PHE A 953 29.67 -60.72 -23.39
CA PHE A 953 28.94 -61.57 -24.35
C PHE A 953 28.00 -62.62 -23.71
N PHE A 954 28.19 -62.95 -22.43
CA PHE A 954 27.61 -64.15 -21.81
C PHE A 954 26.20 -63.96 -21.17
N PHE A 955 25.74 -62.73 -20.93
CA PHE A 955 24.63 -62.48 -19.99
C PHE A 955 23.21 -62.47 -20.60
N PHE A 956 23.05 -62.29 -21.93
CA PHE A 956 21.74 -61.99 -22.52
C PHE A 956 20.76 -63.17 -22.61
N PHE A 957 21.24 -64.42 -22.63
CA PHE A 957 20.44 -65.59 -22.99
C PHE A 957 19.37 -66.00 -21.95
N PHE A 958 19.42 -65.47 -20.72
CA PHE A 958 18.71 -66.03 -19.57
C PHE A 958 17.28 -65.52 -19.33
N PHE A 959 16.89 -64.34 -19.85
CA PHE A 959 15.69 -63.63 -19.37
C PHE A 959 14.36 -64.00 -20.06
N PHE A 960 14.40 -64.61 -21.25
CA PHE A 960 13.21 -64.83 -22.11
C PHE A 960 12.18 -65.82 -21.53
N PHE A 961 12.58 -66.70 -20.60
CA PHE A 961 11.79 -67.85 -20.17
C PHE A 961 10.70 -67.55 -19.12
N PHE A 962 10.81 -66.44 -18.38
CA PHE A 962 10.02 -66.22 -17.15
C PHE A 962 8.59 -65.67 -17.37
N PHE A 963 8.28 -65.17 -18.58
CA PHE A 963 7.10 -64.34 -18.84
C PHE A 963 5.81 -65.14 -19.15
N PHE A 964 5.88 -66.44 -19.43
CA PHE A 964 4.72 -67.22 -19.88
C PHE A 964 3.76 -67.65 -18.74
N PHE A 965 4.23 -67.66 -17.48
CA PHE A 965 3.53 -68.34 -16.37
C PHE A 965 2.43 -67.52 -15.68
N PHE A 966 2.45 -66.19 -15.76
CA PHE A 966 1.64 -65.33 -14.87
C PHE A 966 0.17 -65.14 -15.33
N PHE A 967 -0.11 -65.30 -16.63
CA PHE A 967 -1.42 -64.94 -17.22
C PHE A 967 -2.60 -65.78 -16.71
N PHE A 968 -2.34 -67.01 -16.25
CA PHE A 968 -3.38 -67.97 -15.87
C PHE A 968 -4.01 -67.72 -14.49
N PHE A 969 -3.32 -66.98 -13.60
CA PHE A 969 -3.74 -66.84 -12.19
C PHE A 969 -4.90 -65.86 -11.97
N PHE A 970 -5.16 -64.95 -12.92
CA PHE A 970 -6.06 -63.81 -12.67
C PHE A 970 -7.57 -64.17 -12.69
N PHE A 971 -7.98 -65.08 -13.58
CA PHE A 971 -9.41 -65.34 -13.85
C PHE A 971 -10.19 -65.86 -12.62
N PHE A 972 -9.51 -66.53 -11.68
CA PHE A 972 -10.13 -67.13 -10.50
C PHE A 972 -10.47 -66.12 -9.39
N PHE A 973 -9.79 -64.97 -9.33
CA PHE A 973 -9.94 -64.01 -8.22
C PHE A 973 -11.23 -63.16 -8.33
N PHE A 974 -11.74 -62.95 -9.54
CA PHE A 974 -12.86 -62.05 -9.82
C PHE A 974 -14.19 -62.51 -9.18
N PHE A 975 -14.40 -63.83 -9.03
CA PHE A 975 -15.64 -64.39 -8.47
C PHE A 975 -15.74 -64.28 -6.94
N PHE A 976 -14.61 -64.22 -6.23
CA PHE A 976 -14.57 -64.12 -4.77
C PHE A 976 -14.97 -62.72 -4.26
N PHE A 977 -14.76 -61.68 -5.07
CA PHE A 977 -14.92 -60.29 -4.65
C PHE A 977 -16.39 -59.88 -4.39
N PHE A 978 -17.34 -60.41 -5.16
CA PHE A 978 -18.75 -59.99 -5.10
C PHE A 978 -19.43 -60.35 -3.76
N PHE A 979 -19.01 -61.44 -3.12
CA PHE A 979 -19.60 -61.93 -1.87
C PHE A 979 -19.14 -61.13 -0.64
N PHE A 980 -17.92 -60.57 -0.65
CA PHE A 980 -17.36 -59.81 0.48
C PHE A 980 -18.03 -58.42 0.66
N PHE A 981 -18.52 -57.84 -0.44
CA PHE A 981 -19.06 -56.47 -0.46
C PHE A 981 -20.36 -56.31 0.37
N PHE A 982 -21.17 -57.36 0.48
CA PHE A 982 -22.45 -57.31 1.22
C PHE A 982 -22.26 -57.30 2.75
N PHE A 983 -21.22 -57.97 3.27
CA PHE A 983 -20.92 -58.02 4.71
C PHE A 983 -20.34 -56.69 5.23
N PHE A 984 -19.59 -55.97 4.39
CA PHE A 984 -18.89 -54.74 4.76
C PHE A 984 -19.83 -53.56 5.09
N PHE A 985 -20.99 -53.47 4.43
CA PHE A 985 -21.94 -52.38 4.61
C PHE A 985 -22.56 -52.34 6.02
N PHE A 986 -22.77 -53.50 6.65
CA PHE A 986 -23.32 -53.60 8.00
C PHE A 986 -22.31 -53.21 9.09
N PHE A 987 -21.01 -53.51 8.87
CA PHE A 987 -19.94 -53.17 9.81
C PHE A 987 -19.65 -51.65 9.85
N PHE A 988 -19.79 -50.96 8.72
CA PHE A 988 -19.44 -49.54 8.58
C PHE A 988 -20.30 -48.61 9.45
N PHE A 989 -21.57 -48.95 9.67
CA PHE A 989 -22.50 -48.17 10.50
C PHE A 989 -22.12 -48.20 12.00
N PHE A 990 -21.65 -49.34 12.50
CA PHE A 990 -21.23 -49.50 13.89
C PHE A 990 -19.87 -48.83 14.17
N PHE A 991 -18.96 -48.83 13.18
CA PHE A 991 -17.64 -48.20 13.30
C PHE A 991 -17.71 -46.67 13.43
N PHE A 992 -18.67 -46.02 12.77
CA PHE A 992 -18.84 -44.56 12.78
C PHE A 992 -19.09 -44.00 14.19
N PHE A 993 -19.85 -44.72 15.03
CA PHE A 993 -20.14 -44.31 16.40
C PHE A 993 -18.92 -44.45 17.33
N PHE A 994 -18.10 -45.48 17.12
CA PHE A 994 -16.86 -45.71 17.91
C PHE A 994 -15.76 -44.69 17.55
N PHE A 995 -15.67 -44.31 16.27
CA PHE A 995 -14.64 -43.37 15.78
C PHE A 995 -14.77 -41.96 16.42
N PHE A 996 -15.99 -41.50 16.67
CA PHE A 996 -16.24 -40.19 17.31
C PHE A 996 -15.68 -40.11 18.75
N PHE A 997 -15.78 -41.21 19.52
CA PHE A 997 -15.27 -41.27 20.89
C PHE A 997 -13.74 -41.38 20.95
N PHE A 998 -13.14 -42.14 20.02
CA PHE A 998 -11.68 -42.29 19.93
C PHE A 998 -10.97 -40.99 19.54
N PHE A 999 -11.57 -40.16 18.67
CA PHE A 999 -10.99 -38.91 18.19
C PHE A 999 -10.77 -37.87 19.31
N PHE A 1000 -11.70 -37.78 20.26
CA PHE A 1000 -11.58 -36.85 21.40
C PHE A 1000 -10.44 -37.24 22.36
N PHE A 1001 -10.24 -38.55 22.57
CA PHE A 1001 -9.14 -39.09 23.39
C PHE A 1001 -7.76 -38.85 22.74
N PHE A 1002 -7.67 -38.97 21.41
CA PHE A 1002 -6.42 -38.77 20.67
C PHE A 1002 -5.92 -37.32 20.68
N PHE A 1003 -6.83 -36.33 20.64
CA PHE A 1003 -6.49 -34.90 20.71
C PHE A 1003 -5.82 -34.53 22.05
N PHE A 1004 -6.27 -35.12 23.16
CA PHE A 1004 -5.67 -34.93 24.48
C PHE A 1004 -4.26 -35.52 24.58
N PHE A 1005 -4.03 -36.69 23.97
CA PHE A 1005 -2.74 -37.37 23.98
C PHE A 1005 -1.67 -36.64 23.12
N PHE A 1006 -2.07 -36.06 21.98
CA PHE A 1006 -1.15 -35.35 21.08
C PHE A 1006 -0.58 -34.06 21.71
N PHE A 1007 -1.39 -33.35 22.51
CA PHE A 1007 -0.94 -32.17 23.25
C PHE A 1007 0.13 -32.50 24.32
N PHE A 1008 0.02 -33.66 24.96
CA PHE A 1008 0.96 -34.11 25.98
C PHE A 1008 2.33 -34.54 25.40
N PHE A 1009 2.34 -35.21 24.24
CA PHE A 1009 3.58 -35.67 23.60
C PHE A 1009 4.44 -34.51 23.04
N PHE A 1010 3.79 -33.43 22.57
CA PHE A 1010 4.47 -32.22 22.08
C PHE A 1010 5.34 -31.55 23.16
N PHE A 1011 4.87 -31.54 24.41
CA PHE A 1011 5.61 -30.97 25.55
C PHE A 1011 6.85 -31.80 25.91
N PHE A 1012 6.78 -33.13 25.78
CA PHE A 1012 7.88 -34.04 26.10
C PHE A 1012 8.98 -34.03 25.02
N PHE A 1013 8.61 -33.91 23.74
CA PHE A 1013 9.58 -33.86 22.64
C PHE A 1013 10.49 -32.62 22.68
N PHE A 1014 9.97 -31.48 23.15
CA PHE A 1014 10.75 -30.24 23.32
C PHE A 1014 11.90 -30.39 24.34
N PHE A 1015 11.71 -31.20 25.38
CA PHE A 1015 12.73 -31.42 26.42
C PHE A 1015 13.81 -32.43 25.98
N PHE A 1016 13.45 -33.44 25.17
CA PHE A 1016 14.39 -34.46 24.68
C PHE A 1016 15.32 -33.94 23.55
N PHE A 1017 14.87 -32.96 22.77
CA PHE A 1017 15.63 -32.39 21.65
C PHE A 1017 16.94 -31.71 22.08
N PHE A 1018 17.02 -31.19 23.32
CA PHE A 1018 18.24 -30.54 23.84
C PHE A 1018 19.35 -31.54 24.22
N PHE A 1019 19.03 -32.82 24.45
CA PHE A 1019 20.02 -33.82 24.91
C PHE A 1019 20.61 -34.69 23.79
N PHE A 1020 19.94 -34.82 22.64
CA PHE A 1020 20.39 -35.71 21.55
C PHE A 1020 21.12 -34.99 20.39
N PHE A 1021 21.52 -33.73 20.57
CA PHE A 1021 22.41 -33.04 19.62
C PHE A 1021 23.85 -33.63 19.60
N PHE A 1022 24.21 -34.45 20.60
CA PHE A 1022 25.49 -35.17 20.63
C PHE A 1022 25.49 -36.51 19.85
N PHE A 1023 24.37 -36.93 19.26
CA PHE A 1023 24.31 -38.12 18.39
C PHE A 1023 23.85 -37.76 16.96
N PHE A 1024 24.45 -36.69 16.44
CA PHE A 1024 24.13 -36.06 15.15
C PHE A 1024 24.25 -36.98 13.92
N PHE A 1025 24.89 -38.14 14.01
CA PHE A 1025 25.20 -38.98 12.83
C PHE A 1025 24.17 -40.07 12.48
N PHE A 1026 23.10 -40.27 13.26
CA PHE A 1026 22.20 -41.43 13.05
C PHE A 1026 20.68 -41.13 13.05
N PHE A 1027 20.24 -39.94 13.47
CA PHE A 1027 18.81 -39.67 13.69
C PHE A 1027 18.17 -38.65 12.73
N PHE A 1028 18.95 -38.05 11.82
CA PHE A 1028 18.39 -37.42 10.62
C PHE A 1028 17.60 -38.43 9.77
N PHE A 1029 17.97 -39.71 9.87
CA PHE A 1029 17.26 -40.85 9.28
C PHE A 1029 15.97 -41.24 10.03
N PHE A 1030 15.76 -40.83 11.29
CA PHE A 1030 14.61 -41.26 12.09
C PHE A 1030 13.55 -40.16 12.32
N PHE A 1031 13.89 -38.87 12.32
CA PHE A 1031 12.87 -37.82 12.47
C PHE A 1031 12.02 -37.63 11.19
N PHE A 1032 12.65 -37.76 10.00
CA PHE A 1032 11.92 -37.92 8.74
C PHE A 1032 11.09 -39.22 8.77
N PHE A 1033 11.63 -40.31 9.34
CA PHE A 1033 10.94 -41.59 9.47
C PHE A 1033 9.79 -41.58 10.49
N PHE A 1034 9.81 -40.78 11.56
CA PHE A 1034 8.73 -40.73 12.56
C PHE A 1034 7.59 -39.80 12.13
N PHE A 1035 7.90 -38.69 11.46
CA PHE A 1035 6.89 -37.83 10.83
C PHE A 1035 6.31 -38.48 9.57
N PHE A 1036 7.16 -39.17 8.78
CA PHE A 1036 6.67 -40.08 7.74
C PHE A 1036 5.86 -41.21 8.38
N PHE A 1037 6.27 -41.89 9.45
CA PHE A 1037 5.51 -43.01 10.05
C PHE A 1037 4.21 -42.57 10.73
N PHE A 1038 4.09 -41.36 11.28
CA PHE A 1038 2.81 -40.86 11.81
C PHE A 1038 1.89 -40.36 10.68
N PHE A 1039 2.44 -39.64 9.69
CA PHE A 1039 1.69 -39.33 8.47
C PHE A 1039 1.36 -40.61 7.70
N PHE A 1040 2.20 -41.64 7.71
CA PHE A 1040 2.06 -43.02 7.18
C PHE A 1040 1.52 -43.96 8.26
N PHE A 1041 0.79 -43.44 9.24
CA PHE A 1041 -0.14 -44.21 10.09
C PHE A 1041 -1.53 -43.59 10.00
N PHE A 1042 -1.65 -42.28 9.83
CA PHE A 1042 -2.93 -41.63 9.48
C PHE A 1042 -3.23 -41.63 7.98
N PHE A 1043 -2.23 -41.50 7.11
CA PHE A 1043 -2.26 -41.96 5.71
C PHE A 1043 -2.35 -43.48 5.75
N PHE A 1044 -1.52 -44.28 6.42
CA PHE A 1044 -1.79 -45.75 6.50
C PHE A 1044 -3.06 -46.15 7.32
N PHE A 1045 -3.96 -45.22 7.63
CA PHE A 1045 -5.36 -45.46 8.01
C PHE A 1045 -6.36 -44.88 6.99
N PHE A 1046 -6.15 -43.65 6.51
CA PHE A 1046 -6.96 -42.99 5.47
C PHE A 1046 -6.63 -43.46 4.06
N PHE A 1047 -5.35 -43.64 3.73
CA PHE A 1047 -4.84 -44.61 2.79
C PHE A 1047 -5.33 -46.02 3.15
N PHE A 1048 -5.26 -46.60 4.35
CA PHE A 1048 -5.87 -47.96 4.52
C PHE A 1048 -7.40 -48.01 4.25
N PHE A 1049 -8.09 -46.86 4.12
CA PHE A 1049 -9.43 -46.77 3.53
C PHE A 1049 -9.44 -46.36 2.05
N PHE A 1050 -8.48 -45.55 1.58
CA PHE A 1050 -8.26 -45.14 0.20
C PHE A 1050 -7.53 -46.26 -0.56
N PHE A 1051 -6.32 -46.69 -0.23
CA PHE A 1051 -5.84 -48.10 -0.36
C PHE A 1051 -6.77 -49.20 0.26
N PHE A 1052 -8.07 -48.98 0.45
CA PHE A 1052 -9.11 -50.01 0.31
C PHE A 1052 -10.09 -49.71 -0.85
N PHE A 1053 -10.50 -48.44 -1.02
CA PHE A 1053 -11.35 -47.93 -2.11
C PHE A 1053 -10.62 -47.71 -3.44
N PHE A 1054 -9.54 -46.91 -3.47
CA PHE A 1054 -8.40 -47.08 -4.39
C PHE A 1054 -7.90 -48.51 -4.39
N PHE A 1055 -7.72 -49.30 -3.31
CA PHE A 1055 -7.33 -50.73 -3.53
C PHE A 1055 -8.42 -51.56 -4.24
N PHE A 1056 -9.68 -51.09 -4.36
CA PHE A 1056 -10.69 -51.71 -5.24
C PHE A 1056 -10.69 -51.12 -6.66
N PHE A 1057 -10.71 -49.78 -6.78
CA PHE A 1057 -10.66 -49.05 -8.06
C PHE A 1057 -9.32 -49.25 -8.78
N PHE A 1058 -8.23 -49.26 -8.03
CA PHE A 1058 -6.91 -49.72 -8.39
C PHE A 1058 -6.75 -51.23 -8.29
N PHE A 1059 -7.60 -52.10 -7.71
CA PHE A 1059 -7.50 -53.53 -8.13
C PHE A 1059 -8.03 -53.69 -9.55
N PHE A 1060 -9.12 -53.01 -9.88
CA PHE A 1060 -9.69 -52.98 -11.23
C PHE A 1060 -8.76 -52.28 -12.25
N PHE A 1061 -8.19 -51.13 -11.88
CA PHE A 1061 -7.24 -50.39 -12.70
C PHE A 1061 -5.84 -51.02 -12.67
N PHE A 1062 -5.41 -51.69 -11.59
CA PHE A 1062 -4.20 -52.53 -11.59
C PHE A 1062 -4.42 -53.77 -12.41
N PHE A 1063 -5.62 -54.34 -12.57
CA PHE A 1063 -5.79 -55.41 -13.56
C PHE A 1063 -5.60 -54.90 -14.99
N PHE A 1064 -6.23 -53.78 -15.32
CA PHE A 1064 -6.10 -53.11 -16.62
C PHE A 1064 -4.66 -52.64 -16.89
N PHE A 1065 -4.02 -52.04 -15.89
CA PHE A 1065 -2.65 -51.55 -15.92
C PHE A 1065 -1.63 -52.69 -15.83
N PHE A 1066 -1.91 -53.81 -15.16
CA PHE A 1066 -1.02 -54.97 -15.11
C PHE A 1066 -0.97 -55.66 -16.48
N PHE A 1067 -2.11 -55.78 -17.19
CA PHE A 1067 -2.13 -56.25 -18.57
C PHE A 1067 -1.37 -55.31 -19.53
N PHE A 1068 -1.52 -53.98 -19.36
CA PHE A 1068 -0.80 -52.97 -20.15
C PHE A 1068 0.70 -52.87 -19.81
N PHE A 1069 1.06 -53.02 -18.54
CA PHE A 1069 2.42 -52.98 -18.01
C PHE A 1069 3.20 -54.24 -18.38
N PHE A 1070 2.55 -55.40 -18.47
CA PHE A 1070 3.14 -56.63 -19.00
C PHE A 1070 3.60 -56.43 -20.46
N PHE A 1071 2.72 -55.87 -21.30
CA PHE A 1071 3.02 -55.53 -22.69
C PHE A 1071 4.15 -54.47 -22.82
N PHE A 1072 4.14 -53.45 -21.96
CA PHE A 1072 5.18 -52.41 -21.94
C PHE A 1072 6.54 -52.91 -21.42
N PHE A 1073 6.55 -53.83 -20.44
CA PHE A 1073 7.75 -54.42 -19.86
C PHE A 1073 8.53 -55.27 -20.87
N PHE A 1074 7.83 -56.05 -21.71
CA PHE A 1074 8.47 -56.85 -22.77
C PHE A 1074 9.03 -55.98 -23.91
N PHE A 1075 8.35 -54.87 -24.24
CA PHE A 1075 8.84 -53.87 -25.20
C PHE A 1075 10.08 -53.12 -24.68
N PHE A 1076 10.08 -52.73 -23.40
CA PHE A 1076 11.18 -52.02 -22.77
C PHE A 1076 12.44 -52.89 -22.62
N PHE A 1077 12.29 -54.20 -22.34
CA PHE A 1077 13.42 -55.12 -22.23
C PHE A 1077 14.13 -55.36 -23.58
N PHE A 1078 13.37 -55.45 -24.69
CA PHE A 1078 13.94 -55.59 -26.03
C PHE A 1078 14.63 -54.29 -26.50
N PHE A 1079 14.04 -53.13 -26.18
CA PHE A 1079 14.65 -51.82 -26.41
C PHE A 1079 15.96 -51.66 -25.64
N PHE A 1080 16.03 -52.12 -24.40
CA PHE A 1080 17.21 -52.02 -23.53
C PHE A 1080 18.43 -52.77 -24.09
N PHE A 1081 18.27 -53.94 -24.72
CA PHE A 1081 19.41 -54.70 -25.25
C PHE A 1081 19.92 -54.18 -26.61
N PHE A 1082 19.02 -53.76 -27.50
CA PHE A 1082 19.42 -53.06 -28.73
C PHE A 1082 20.11 -51.73 -28.39
N PHE A 1083 19.59 -51.01 -27.40
CA PHE A 1083 20.24 -49.83 -26.83
C PHE A 1083 21.62 -50.19 -26.24
N PHE A 1084 21.80 -51.31 -25.53
CA PHE A 1084 23.09 -51.66 -24.92
C PHE A 1084 24.21 -51.90 -25.93
N PHE A 1085 23.96 -52.64 -27.02
CA PHE A 1085 25.02 -52.93 -28.02
C PHE A 1085 25.31 -51.70 -28.91
N PHE A 1086 24.28 -50.93 -29.26
CA PHE A 1086 24.43 -49.58 -29.85
C PHE A 1086 25.22 -48.67 -28.89
N PHE A 1087 24.91 -48.71 -27.60
CA PHE A 1087 25.59 -47.96 -26.54
C PHE A 1087 27.03 -48.41 -26.34
N PHE A 1088 27.46 -49.64 -26.67
CA PHE A 1088 28.86 -50.07 -26.50
C PHE A 1088 29.78 -49.72 -27.68
N PHE A 1089 29.31 -49.83 -28.93
CA PHE A 1089 30.09 -49.29 -30.06
C PHE A 1089 30.09 -47.76 -30.04
N PHE A 1090 28.95 -47.16 -29.63
CA PHE A 1090 28.97 -45.79 -29.12
C PHE A 1090 30.04 -45.72 -28.02
N PHE A 1091 30.02 -46.46 -26.91
CA PHE A 1091 30.99 -46.40 -25.80
C PHE A 1091 32.49 -46.56 -26.15
N PHE A 1092 32.90 -46.95 -27.36
CA PHE A 1092 34.30 -46.78 -27.83
C PHE A 1092 34.49 -45.63 -28.83
N PHE A 1093 33.52 -45.35 -29.70
CA PHE A 1093 33.55 -44.11 -30.49
C PHE A 1093 33.37 -42.89 -29.59
N PHE A 1094 32.36 -42.93 -28.71
CA PHE A 1094 32.22 -42.44 -27.33
C PHE A 1094 33.03 -43.31 -26.31
N PHE A 1095 34.28 -43.71 -26.61
CA PHE A 1095 35.39 -43.74 -25.60
C PHE A 1095 36.44 -42.74 -26.02
N PHE A 1096 36.77 -42.71 -27.32
CA PHE A 1096 37.51 -41.59 -27.85
C PHE A 1096 36.71 -40.29 -27.72
N PHE A 1097 35.43 -40.27 -28.06
CA PHE A 1097 34.44 -39.23 -27.76
C PHE A 1097 33.89 -39.43 -26.33
N PHE A 1098 34.28 -40.44 -25.55
CA PHE A 1098 34.21 -40.29 -24.08
C PHE A 1098 35.46 -39.61 -23.55
N PHE A 1099 36.52 -39.32 -24.33
CA PHE A 1099 37.73 -38.62 -23.87
C PHE A 1099 37.95 -37.27 -24.54
N PHE A 1100 37.69 -37.13 -25.83
CA PHE A 1100 37.43 -35.87 -26.50
C PHE A 1100 36.11 -35.30 -26.01
N PHE A 1101 35.07 -36.11 -25.78
CA PHE A 1101 33.93 -35.84 -24.88
C PHE A 1101 34.14 -36.68 -23.58
N PHE A 1102 35.35 -36.63 -22.96
CA PHE A 1102 35.56 -36.59 -21.47
C PHE A 1102 36.12 -35.24 -21.20
N PHE A 1103 36.95 -34.73 -22.08
CA PHE A 1103 37.48 -33.40 -22.02
C PHE A 1103 36.36 -32.44 -22.41
N PHE A 1104 35.77 -32.58 -23.59
CA PHE A 1104 34.47 -32.03 -23.92
C PHE A 1104 33.31 -32.72 -23.16
N PHE A 1105 33.44 -33.76 -22.31
CA PHE A 1105 32.42 -34.16 -21.27
C PHE A 1105 33.03 -34.05 -19.86
N PHE A 1106 33.80 -32.99 -19.68
CA PHE A 1106 34.27 -32.42 -18.42
C PHE A 1106 34.35 -30.91 -18.63
N PHE A 1107 34.22 -30.45 -19.88
CA PHE A 1107 33.73 -29.18 -20.33
C PHE A 1107 32.31 -29.23 -20.86
N PHE A 1108 31.75 -30.33 -21.39
CA PHE A 1108 30.31 -30.68 -21.42
C PHE A 1108 30.00 -31.72 -20.34
N PHE A 1109 30.81 -31.88 -19.29
CA PHE A 1109 30.31 -32.29 -17.97
C PHE A 1109 30.66 -31.23 -16.94
N PHE A 1110 31.50 -30.24 -17.23
CA PHE A 1110 31.37 -28.94 -16.57
C PHE A 1110 30.32 -28.07 -17.24
N PHE A 1111 30.07 -28.16 -18.55
CA PHE A 1111 28.93 -27.56 -19.26
C PHE A 1111 27.71 -28.47 -19.30
N PHE A 1112 27.78 -29.79 -19.07
CA PHE A 1112 26.58 -30.59 -18.71
C PHE A 1112 26.45 -30.81 -17.22
N PHE A 1113 27.40 -30.55 -16.32
CA PHE A 1113 27.04 -30.33 -14.91
C PHE A 1113 26.74 -28.85 -14.69
N PHE A 1114 27.17 -27.92 -15.54
CA PHE A 1114 26.58 -26.58 -15.60
C PHE A 1114 25.23 -26.61 -16.30
N PHE A 1115 25.03 -27.35 -17.38
CA PHE A 1115 23.73 -27.48 -18.05
C PHE A 1115 22.86 -28.56 -17.42
N PHE A 1116 23.34 -29.51 -16.61
CA PHE A 1116 22.52 -30.38 -15.74
C PHE A 1116 22.37 -29.78 -14.37
N PHE A 1117 23.24 -28.90 -13.85
CA PHE A 1117 22.86 -28.11 -12.67
C PHE A 1117 21.96 -26.96 -13.12
N PHE A 1118 22.17 -26.32 -14.26
CA PHE A 1118 21.21 -25.38 -14.86
C PHE A 1118 19.95 -26.08 -15.34
N PHE A 1119 19.97 -27.31 -15.89
CA PHE A 1119 18.77 -28.06 -16.28
C PHE A 1119 18.20 -28.89 -15.14
N PHE A 1120 18.90 -29.23 -14.06
CA PHE A 1120 18.32 -29.76 -12.82
C PHE A 1120 17.76 -28.61 -12.00
N PHE A 1121 18.36 -27.43 -12.02
CA PHE A 1121 17.83 -26.23 -11.39
C PHE A 1121 16.74 -25.59 -12.25
N PHE A 1122 16.79 -25.70 -13.59
CA PHE A 1122 15.73 -25.30 -14.52
C PHE A 1122 14.67 -26.39 -14.64
N PHE A 1123 14.96 -27.68 -14.41
CA PHE A 1123 13.95 -28.73 -14.25
C PHE A 1123 13.41 -28.75 -12.84
N PHE A 1124 14.15 -28.35 -11.81
CA PHE A 1124 13.61 -28.11 -10.47
C PHE A 1124 12.84 -26.80 -10.45
N PHE A 1125 13.27 -25.76 -11.18
CA PHE A 1125 12.52 -24.52 -11.37
C PHE A 1125 11.35 -24.74 -12.32
N PHE A 1126 11.43 -25.59 -13.34
CA PHE A 1126 10.32 -25.94 -14.23
C PHE A 1126 9.40 -26.95 -13.57
N PHE A 1127 9.89 -27.85 -12.71
CA PHE A 1127 9.05 -28.73 -11.87
C PHE A 1127 8.46 -27.94 -10.73
N PHE A 1128 9.13 -26.93 -10.18
CA PHE A 1128 8.58 -26.00 -9.20
C PHE A 1128 7.64 -24.99 -9.88
N PHE A 1129 7.88 -24.58 -11.13
CA PHE A 1129 6.99 -23.76 -11.95
C PHE A 1129 5.80 -24.56 -12.43
N PHE A 1130 5.99 -25.83 -12.79
CA PHE A 1130 4.93 -26.75 -13.21
C PHE A 1130 4.14 -27.24 -12.02
N PHE A 1131 4.76 -27.49 -10.86
CA PHE A 1131 4.05 -27.73 -9.60
C PHE A 1131 3.41 -26.43 -9.10
N PHE A 1132 4.02 -25.26 -9.28
CA PHE A 1132 3.40 -23.97 -9.01
C PHE A 1132 2.20 -23.73 -9.93
N PHE A 1133 2.33 -24.00 -11.23
CA PHE A 1133 1.30 -23.80 -12.24
C PHE A 1133 0.22 -24.87 -12.16
N PHE A 1134 0.57 -26.12 -11.87
CA PHE A 1134 -0.36 -27.21 -11.58
C PHE A 1134 -1.09 -26.96 -10.28
N PHE A 1135 -0.43 -26.51 -9.22
CA PHE A 1135 -1.08 -26.15 -7.96
C PHE A 1135 -1.89 -24.86 -8.11
N PHE A 1136 -1.43 -23.85 -8.85
CA PHE A 1136 -2.17 -22.63 -9.20
C PHE A 1136 -3.39 -22.96 -10.05
N PHE A 1137 -3.27 -23.84 -11.06
CA PHE A 1137 -4.36 -24.26 -11.92
C PHE A 1137 -5.31 -25.20 -11.19
N PHE A 1138 -4.81 -26.10 -10.35
CA PHE A 1138 -5.63 -26.95 -9.46
C PHE A 1138 -6.38 -26.10 -8.45
N PHE A 1139 -5.74 -25.11 -7.83
CA PHE A 1139 -6.34 -24.18 -6.88
C PHE A 1139 -7.35 -23.26 -7.58
N PHE A 1140 -7.00 -22.67 -8.73
CA PHE A 1140 -7.91 -21.86 -9.56
C PHE A 1140 -9.09 -22.66 -10.10
N PHE A 1141 -8.87 -23.90 -10.55
CA PHE A 1141 -9.91 -24.84 -10.95
C PHE A 1141 -10.78 -25.22 -9.75
N PHE A 1142 -10.20 -25.51 -8.59
CA PHE A 1142 -10.93 -25.81 -7.36
C PHE A 1142 -11.74 -24.62 -6.87
N PHE A 1143 -11.24 -23.39 -7.02
CA PHE A 1143 -11.95 -22.15 -6.70
C PHE A 1143 -13.04 -21.83 -7.71
N PHE A 1144 -12.80 -22.02 -9.01
CA PHE A 1144 -13.83 -21.86 -10.04
C PHE A 1144 -14.93 -22.92 -9.86
N PHE A 1145 -14.55 -24.16 -9.55
CA PHE A 1145 -15.44 -25.25 -9.18
C PHE A 1145 -16.23 -24.93 -7.91
N PHE A 1146 -15.60 -24.43 -6.85
CA PHE A 1146 -16.25 -24.02 -5.60
C PHE A 1146 -17.17 -22.80 -5.80
N PHE A 1147 -16.77 -21.83 -6.63
CA PHE A 1147 -17.57 -20.66 -7.02
C PHE A 1147 -18.82 -21.07 -7.80
N PHE A 1148 -18.65 -21.92 -8.82
CA PHE A 1148 -19.75 -22.44 -9.62
C PHE A 1148 -20.66 -23.36 -8.80
N PHE A 1149 -20.09 -24.21 -7.95
CA PHE A 1149 -20.83 -25.07 -7.03
C PHE A 1149 -21.62 -24.25 -6.00
N PHE A 1150 -21.02 -23.21 -5.41
CA PHE A 1150 -21.72 -22.30 -4.51
C PHE A 1150 -22.87 -21.57 -5.21
N PHE A 1151 -22.65 -21.04 -6.41
CA PHE A 1151 -23.69 -20.35 -7.19
C PHE A 1151 -24.84 -21.29 -7.56
N PHE A 1152 -24.51 -22.53 -7.97
CA PHE A 1152 -25.48 -23.58 -8.27
C PHE A 1152 -26.27 -24.02 -7.02
N PHE A 1153 -25.58 -24.25 -5.89
CA PHE A 1153 -26.20 -24.63 -4.62
C PHE A 1153 -27.06 -23.51 -4.05
N PHE A 1154 -26.63 -22.24 -4.18
CA PHE A 1154 -27.41 -21.05 -3.82
C PHE A 1154 -28.69 -20.94 -4.64
N PHE A 1155 -28.61 -21.11 -5.97
CA PHE A 1155 -29.77 -21.08 -6.86
C PHE A 1155 -30.74 -22.24 -6.56
N PHE A 1156 -30.21 -23.45 -6.35
CA PHE A 1156 -31.00 -24.64 -6.01
C PHE A 1156 -31.68 -24.51 -4.63
N PHE A 1157 -30.96 -24.02 -3.62
CA PHE A 1157 -31.49 -23.78 -2.27
C PHE A 1157 -32.54 -22.66 -2.25
N PHE A 1158 -32.36 -21.60 -3.04
CA PHE A 1158 -33.35 -20.54 -3.22
C PHE A 1158 -34.64 -21.05 -3.89
N PHE A 1159 -34.51 -21.86 -4.96
CA PHE A 1159 -35.65 -22.49 -5.64
C PHE A 1159 -36.38 -23.49 -4.74
N PHE A 1160 -35.63 -24.32 -4.00
CA PHE A 1160 -36.19 -25.28 -3.05
C PHE A 1160 -36.88 -24.59 -1.87
N PHE A 1161 -36.33 -23.49 -1.36
CA PHE A 1161 -36.98 -22.68 -0.32
C PHE A 1161 -38.29 -22.05 -0.81
N PHE A 1162 -38.32 -21.49 -2.02
CA PHE A 1162 -39.55 -20.93 -2.59
C PHE A 1162 -40.65 -22.00 -2.71
N PHE A 1163 -40.28 -23.22 -3.16
CA PHE A 1163 -41.20 -24.36 -3.22
C PHE A 1163 -41.65 -24.84 -1.83
N PHE A 1164 -40.73 -24.96 -0.87
CA PHE A 1164 -41.03 -25.44 0.48
C PHE A 1164 -41.82 -24.43 1.31
N PHE A 1165 -41.58 -23.13 1.14
CA PHE A 1165 -42.37 -22.05 1.74
C PHE A 1165 -43.82 -22.08 1.23
N PHE A 1166 -44.02 -22.26 -0.08
CA PHE A 1166 -45.34 -22.40 -0.67
C PHE A 1166 -46.07 -23.67 -0.17
N PHE A 1167 -45.34 -24.80 -0.09
CA PHE A 1167 -45.87 -26.06 0.42
C PHE A 1167 -46.20 -25.99 1.93
N PHE A 1168 -45.35 -25.39 2.75
CA PHE A 1168 -45.58 -25.25 4.19
C PHE A 1168 -46.68 -24.24 4.50
N PHE A 1169 -46.85 -23.18 3.71
CA PHE A 1169 -48.00 -22.28 3.80
C PHE A 1169 -49.32 -23.03 3.54
N PHE A 1170 -49.35 -23.88 2.51
CA PHE A 1170 -50.49 -24.75 2.20
C PHE A 1170 -50.73 -25.80 3.30
N PHE A 1171 -49.66 -26.40 3.84
CA PHE A 1171 -49.74 -27.41 4.90
C PHE A 1171 -50.12 -26.81 6.26
N PHE A 1172 -49.69 -25.60 6.59
CA PHE A 1172 -50.12 -24.87 7.79
C PHE A 1172 -51.62 -24.55 7.71
N PHE A 1173 -52.11 -24.12 6.55
CA PHE A 1173 -53.55 -23.91 6.31
C PHE A 1173 -54.34 -25.23 6.44
N PHE A 1174 -53.81 -26.32 5.88
CA PHE A 1174 -54.41 -27.66 6.00
C PHE A 1174 -54.37 -28.20 7.44
N PHE A 1175 -53.29 -27.98 8.19
CA PHE A 1175 -53.14 -28.48 9.57
C PHE A 1175 -53.91 -27.64 10.59
N PHE A 1176 -54.11 -26.34 10.33
CA PHE A 1176 -55.06 -25.50 11.07
C PHE A 1176 -56.49 -26.05 10.91
N PHE A 1177 -56.86 -26.44 9.68
CA PHE A 1177 -58.13 -27.09 9.39
C PHE A 1177 -58.23 -28.51 10.01
N PHE A 1178 -57.14 -29.28 9.98
CA PHE A 1178 -57.08 -30.64 10.53
C PHE A 1178 -57.06 -30.66 12.06
N PHE A 1179 -56.44 -29.69 12.74
CA PHE A 1179 -56.49 -29.57 14.20
C PHE A 1179 -57.90 -29.19 14.68
N PHE A 1180 -58.58 -28.32 13.94
CA PHE A 1180 -60.01 -28.03 14.13
C PHE A 1180 -60.88 -29.30 13.96
N PHE A 1181 -60.53 -30.17 13.01
CA PHE A 1181 -61.21 -31.46 12.78
C PHE A 1181 -60.87 -32.52 13.85
N PHE A 1182 -59.63 -32.59 14.32
CA PHE A 1182 -59.15 -33.62 15.26
C PHE A 1182 -59.61 -33.38 16.70
N PHE A 1183 -59.77 -32.11 17.10
CA PHE A 1183 -60.43 -31.75 18.36
C PHE A 1183 -61.87 -32.29 18.43
N PHE A 1184 -62.54 -32.41 17.29
CA PHE A 1184 -63.88 -32.98 17.17
C PHE A 1184 -63.90 -34.52 17.22
N PHE A 1185 -62.83 -35.20 16.77
CA PHE A 1185 -62.81 -36.65 16.60
C PHE A 1185 -62.34 -37.44 17.85
N PHE A 1186 -61.53 -36.85 18.72
CA PHE A 1186 -60.97 -37.54 19.89
C PHE A 1186 -61.72 -37.31 21.22
N PHE A 1187 -62.61 -36.32 21.29
CA PHE A 1187 -63.41 -36.01 22.49
C PHE A 1187 -64.90 -36.38 22.37
N TYR A 1188 -65.25 -37.34 21.49
CA TYR A 1188 -66.62 -37.86 21.40
C TYR A 1188 -66.70 -39.39 21.18
N GLN A 1189 -66.27 -40.15 22.19
CA GLN A 1189 -66.66 -41.57 22.38
C GLN A 1189 -67.72 -41.62 23.51
N PRO A 1190 -69.01 -41.84 23.23
CA PRO A 1190 -70.05 -41.84 24.25
C PRO A 1190 -70.10 -43.16 25.04
N GLN A 1191 -70.19 -43.06 26.37
CA GLN A 1191 -70.50 -44.20 27.23
C GLN A 1191 -71.93 -44.71 27.00
N LYS A 1192 -72.13 -46.04 26.99
CA LYS A 1192 -73.44 -46.70 26.86
C LYS A 1192 -74.39 -46.35 28.02
N PRO A 1193 -75.60 -45.82 27.75
CA PRO A 1193 -76.75 -45.90 28.65
C PRO A 1193 -77.64 -47.11 28.29
N GLN A 1194 -78.52 -47.53 29.20
CA GLN A 1194 -79.53 -48.54 28.85
C GLN A 1194 -80.65 -47.96 27.96
N VAL A 1195 -80.89 -48.65 26.85
CA VAL A 1195 -82.16 -48.80 26.08
C VAL A 1195 -82.89 -47.53 25.56
N ASN A 1196 -83.06 -47.53 24.24
CA ASN A 1196 -84.05 -46.85 23.38
C ASN A 1196 -83.88 -45.37 22.93
N ARG A 1197 -83.51 -45.30 21.65
CA ARG A 1197 -84.14 -44.54 20.54
C ARG A 1197 -83.93 -43.02 20.39
N SER A 1198 -83.70 -42.73 19.10
CA SER A 1198 -83.95 -41.51 18.32
C SER A 1198 -82.85 -40.44 18.32
N PRO A 1199 -82.54 -39.84 17.15
CA PRO A 1199 -81.17 -39.45 16.85
C PRO A 1199 -80.94 -37.95 16.69
N ASP A 1200 -79.74 -37.57 17.13
CA ASP A 1200 -78.85 -36.54 16.59
C ASP A 1200 -79.21 -35.04 16.70
N LYS A 1201 -78.14 -34.26 16.52
CA LYS A 1201 -77.96 -32.88 16.98
C LYS A 1201 -78.07 -31.93 15.80
N ILE A 1202 -79.15 -31.16 15.75
CA ILE A 1202 -79.32 -30.11 14.76
C ILE A 1202 -78.32 -28.95 14.97
N ILE A 1203 -77.39 -28.89 14.03
CA ILE A 1203 -77.05 -27.81 13.09
C ILE A 1203 -77.32 -26.36 13.51
N PHE A 1204 -76.33 -25.53 13.16
CA PHE A 1204 -76.47 -24.15 12.70
C PHE A 1204 -77.26 -23.14 13.56
N LEU A 1205 -76.62 -21.99 13.74
CA LEU A 1205 -77.35 -20.74 13.53
C LEU A 1205 -77.73 -20.69 12.04
N ASP A 1206 -79.00 -21.00 11.78
CA ASP A 1206 -79.63 -21.14 10.47
C ASP A 1206 -79.80 -19.76 9.78
N GLU A 1207 -80.40 -19.77 8.57
CA GLU A 1207 -80.89 -18.59 7.83
C GLU A 1207 -79.87 -17.72 7.07
N VAL A 1208 -78.71 -18.28 6.71
CA VAL A 1208 -78.13 -18.02 5.37
C VAL A 1208 -78.14 -19.28 4.48
N TYR A 1209 -78.24 -20.48 5.06
CA TYR A 1209 -78.27 -21.74 4.34
C TYR A 1209 -79.56 -21.99 3.53
N GLN A 1210 -80.65 -21.26 3.82
CA GLN A 1210 -82.00 -21.58 3.36
C GLN A 1210 -82.50 -20.91 2.06
N LYS A 1211 -81.71 -20.08 1.35
CA LYS A 1211 -82.26 -19.31 0.21
C LYS A 1211 -81.43 -19.18 -1.06
N LEU A 1212 -80.58 -20.17 -1.36
CA LEU A 1212 -80.27 -20.51 -2.76
C LEU A 1212 -80.61 -21.97 -3.16
N LEU A 1213 -81.43 -22.67 -2.36
CA LEU A 1213 -82.04 -23.95 -2.74
C LEU A 1213 -83.53 -23.82 -3.14
N ARG A 1214 -84.03 -22.58 -3.28
CA ARG A 1214 -85.46 -22.29 -3.53
C ARG A 1214 -85.79 -21.68 -4.91
N SER A 1215 -84.81 -21.69 -5.80
CA SER A 1215 -84.98 -21.42 -7.23
C SER A 1215 -84.06 -22.38 -7.96
N LEU A 1216 -84.42 -23.67 -8.04
CA LEU A 1216 -85.32 -24.18 -9.07
C LEU A 1216 -84.93 -23.58 -10.43
N LEU A 1217 -84.13 -24.32 -11.21
CA LEU A 1217 -84.61 -25.30 -12.20
C LEU A 1217 -84.96 -24.59 -13.51
N ILE A 1218 -84.35 -25.06 -14.60
CA ILE A 1218 -84.96 -25.39 -15.93
C ILE A 1218 -83.83 -25.43 -16.98
N LEU A 1219 -83.69 -26.58 -17.67
CA LEU A 1219 -82.89 -26.85 -18.88
C LEU A 1219 -81.34 -26.82 -18.75
N SER A 1220 -80.57 -27.68 -19.42
CA SER A 1220 -80.92 -28.88 -20.22
C SER A 1220 -79.83 -29.97 -20.11
N GLU A 1221 -80.11 -31.12 -20.71
CA GLU A 1221 -79.18 -32.23 -20.92
C GLU A 1221 -77.93 -31.76 -21.70
N ASP A 1222 -76.72 -32.05 -21.19
CA ASP A 1222 -75.64 -32.62 -22.02
C ASP A 1222 -74.42 -33.13 -21.20
N HIS A 1223 -73.65 -34.03 -21.81
CA HIS A 1223 -72.87 -35.07 -21.11
C HIS A 1223 -71.54 -34.66 -20.40
N LEU A 1224 -71.28 -33.37 -20.13
CA LEU A 1224 -70.00 -32.91 -19.55
C LEU A 1224 -70.05 -32.54 -18.05
N LEU A 1225 -71.23 -32.40 -17.44
CA LEU A 1225 -71.36 -32.02 -16.01
C LEU A 1225 -71.57 -33.21 -15.06
N PHE A 1226 -71.85 -34.41 -15.59
CA PHE A 1226 -72.19 -35.60 -14.79
C PHE A 1226 -71.00 -36.15 -13.96
N ILE A 1227 -69.76 -35.78 -14.34
CA ILE A 1227 -68.52 -36.16 -13.64
C ILE A 1227 -68.28 -35.30 -12.39
N ILE A 1228 -68.77 -34.05 -12.37
CA ILE A 1228 -68.61 -33.12 -11.24
C ILE A 1228 -69.47 -33.56 -10.04
N ILE A 1229 -70.61 -34.19 -10.29
CA ILE A 1229 -71.53 -34.69 -9.25
C ILE A 1229 -70.93 -35.87 -8.48
N TYR A 1230 -70.14 -36.74 -9.13
CA TYR A 1230 -69.63 -37.96 -8.50
C TYR A 1230 -68.46 -37.72 -7.52
N LEU A 1231 -67.73 -36.61 -7.67
CA LEU A 1231 -66.62 -36.23 -6.79
C LEU A 1231 -67.05 -35.46 -5.52
N PHE A 1232 -68.28 -34.92 -5.48
CA PHE A 1232 -68.82 -34.23 -4.30
C PHE A 1232 -69.52 -35.15 -3.28
N ARG A 1233 -69.45 -36.47 -3.48
CA ARG A 1233 -69.98 -37.49 -2.56
C ARG A 1233 -69.52 -37.38 -1.09
N PRO A 1234 -68.29 -36.95 -0.74
CA PRO A 1234 -67.91 -36.76 0.67
C PRO A 1234 -68.46 -35.46 1.28
N PHE A 1235 -68.86 -34.48 0.48
CA PHE A 1235 -69.39 -33.20 1.00
C PHE A 1235 -70.87 -33.32 1.42
N VAL A 1236 -71.66 -34.12 0.69
CA VAL A 1236 -73.08 -34.39 1.03
C VAL A 1236 -73.21 -35.17 2.34
N ALA A 1237 -72.26 -36.06 2.66
CA ALA A 1237 -72.23 -36.79 3.92
C ALA A 1237 -71.97 -35.86 5.14
N PHE A 1238 -71.25 -34.75 4.94
CA PHE A 1238 -70.99 -33.77 5.99
C PHE A 1238 -72.24 -32.94 6.33
N VAL A 1239 -73.09 -32.63 5.34
CA VAL A 1239 -74.35 -31.89 5.55
C VAL A 1239 -75.39 -32.73 6.30
N PHE A 1240 -75.43 -34.05 6.09
CA PHE A 1240 -76.38 -34.94 6.75
C PHE A 1240 -76.00 -35.37 8.18
N TYR A 1241 -74.78 -35.09 8.64
CA TYR A 1241 -74.30 -35.42 10.00
C TYR A 1241 -74.27 -34.20 10.93
N LEU A 1242 -74.42 -33.01 10.36
CA LEU A 1242 -74.44 -31.77 11.13
C LEU A 1242 -75.88 -31.38 11.53
N SER A 1243 -76.92 -31.95 10.90
CA SER A 1243 -78.32 -31.98 11.38
C SER A 1243 -78.58 -33.19 12.26
#